data_AF-A0A3D8J4Z5-F1
#
_entry.id   AF-A0A3D8J4Z5-F1
#
_cell.length_a   1.000
_cell.length_b   1.000
_cell.length_c   1.000
_cell.angle_alpha   90.00
_cell.angle_beta   90.00
_cell.angle_gamma   90.00
#
_symmetry.space_group_name_H-M   'P 1'
#
loop_
_entity.id
_entity.type
_entity.pdbx_description
1 polymer ?
#
loop_
_entity_poly.entity_id
_entity_poly.type
_entity_poly.pdbx_seq_one_letter_code
_entity_poly.pdbx_strand_id
1 'polypeptide(L)'
;MDTAQFQPIINFIWSVADDLLRDIYVKGKYRDVILPMTVIRRLDAVLEPTKERVIKTYQAYKDRLENVDLLLTGSQGSGMSFYNYSKFTLQSLCNEPKNIRANLENYLDSFSPNIQDIISKFKFKNQLDTLEEAGILFEVIERFCSPKINLSINPTLDPQGNILQQGLSNLGMGYVFEELIRKFNEENNEEAGEHFTPREIIQLMTHLIFLPIKEQIQEGSFLIYDNACGSGGMLTESKDFITDPQGLIRSNASILLYGQEINPETYAICKADMLIKGENPDNIKYGSTLSEDKLGNLQFDFMLTNPPYGKSWEKDQKALNVEKKGGKTSCSDPRFQVGITSKSDGQMMFLLNMVSKMKQTPQGSRIASVHNGSSLFNSDSGQVAIRKHIIENDYLEAIIALPTNMFYNTGIPTFIWIITNRKKEEKKGKVQLINATSEKYYSKMKKSLGDKQHQMDSSHIDAITKLFLDYACEGDALVLDNEDFGYTKITIERPRNTQDLLEDEKFNSLAQKETLLEKLTHLESHPQDFKDKAHFLSYLGVKLSKAEANLLIDSDKTSNTEKIPLKVDIDTYYQNEVKPYVPNSWIDYESASVGYEILFNKYFYTYTPPRSMGEIKAELESLESEVQSLLSEILQ
;
A
#
# COMPACT_ATOMS: atom_id res chain seq x y z
N MET A 1 0.15 -14.80 -18.43
CA MET A 1 1.34 -15.61 -18.77
C MET A 1 1.43 -16.76 -17.76
N ASP A 2 1.82 -17.96 -18.17
CA ASP A 2 1.96 -19.09 -17.24
C ASP A 2 3.24 -18.91 -16.40
N THR A 3 3.09 -18.56 -15.12
CA THR A 3 4.21 -18.38 -14.19
C THR A 3 4.97 -19.68 -13.93
N ALA A 4 4.38 -20.84 -14.25
CA ALA A 4 5.02 -22.14 -14.10
C ALA A 4 6.30 -22.27 -14.93
N GLN A 5 6.42 -21.53 -16.03
CA GLN A 5 7.62 -21.55 -16.88
C GLN A 5 8.88 -21.02 -16.16
N PHE A 6 8.71 -20.16 -15.15
CA PHE A 6 9.84 -19.57 -14.40
C PHE A 6 10.21 -20.41 -13.17
N GLN A 7 9.35 -21.33 -12.75
CA GLN A 7 9.56 -22.16 -11.57
C GLN A 7 10.87 -22.98 -11.60
N PRO A 8 11.31 -23.54 -12.74
CA PRO A 8 12.61 -24.21 -12.82
C PRO A 8 13.79 -23.28 -12.46
N ILE A 9 13.80 -22.05 -12.98
CA ILE A 9 14.84 -21.05 -12.68
C ILE A 9 14.81 -20.68 -11.20
N ILE A 10 13.62 -20.39 -10.66
CA ILE A 10 13.43 -20.02 -9.26
C ILE A 10 13.89 -21.14 -8.33
N ASN A 11 13.53 -22.40 -8.63
CA ASN A 11 13.94 -23.55 -7.83
C ASN A 11 15.45 -23.79 -7.92
N PHE A 12 16.06 -23.56 -9.08
CA PHE A 12 17.50 -23.69 -9.24
C PHE A 12 18.27 -22.62 -8.45
N ILE A 13 17.83 -21.36 -8.52
CA ILE A 13 18.41 -20.28 -7.71
C ILE A 13 18.23 -20.59 -6.22
N TRP A 14 17.04 -21.08 -5.83
CA TRP A 14 16.76 -21.46 -4.45
C TRP A 14 17.63 -22.60 -3.95
N SER A 15 18.05 -23.51 -4.83
CA SER A 15 18.95 -24.61 -4.46
C SER A 15 20.31 -24.11 -3.95
N VAL A 16 20.72 -22.86 -4.24
CA VAL A 16 21.89 -22.23 -3.60
C VAL A 16 21.71 -22.15 -2.07
N ALA A 17 20.52 -21.80 -1.61
CA ALA A 17 20.21 -21.73 -0.19
C ALA A 17 20.36 -23.11 0.46
N ASP A 18 19.79 -24.13 -0.19
CA ASP A 18 19.74 -25.49 0.33
C ASP A 18 21.09 -26.20 0.30
N ASP A 19 21.81 -26.06 -0.82
CA ASP A 19 23.02 -26.83 -1.11
C ASP A 19 24.29 -26.18 -0.54
N LEU A 20 24.34 -24.84 -0.51
CA LEU A 20 25.57 -24.10 -0.20
C LEU A 20 25.46 -23.27 1.08
N LEU A 21 24.34 -22.58 1.31
CA LEU A 21 24.27 -21.57 2.37
C LEU A 21 23.75 -22.12 3.71
N ARG A 22 23.07 -23.27 3.70
CA ARG A 22 22.30 -23.79 4.84
C ARG A 22 23.09 -23.94 6.13
N ASP A 23 24.32 -24.42 6.04
CA ASP A 23 25.15 -24.72 7.21
C ASP A 23 26.07 -23.54 7.60
N ILE A 24 25.99 -22.42 6.87
CA ILE A 24 26.86 -21.25 7.03
C ILE A 24 26.05 -20.04 7.52
N TYR A 25 24.84 -19.88 6.99
CA TYR A 25 23.95 -18.77 7.30
C TYR A 25 22.71 -19.24 8.02
N VAL A 26 22.16 -18.39 8.89
CA VAL A 26 20.78 -18.57 9.33
C VAL A 26 19.82 -18.31 8.16
N LYS A 27 18.66 -18.97 8.13
CA LYS A 27 17.72 -18.92 7.00
C LYS A 27 17.45 -17.50 6.46
N GLY A 28 17.22 -16.53 7.34
CA GLY A 28 16.95 -15.17 6.91
C GLY A 28 18.11 -14.40 6.30
N LYS A 29 19.32 -14.95 6.37
CA LYS A 29 20.52 -14.40 5.77
C LYS A 29 20.84 -14.95 4.38
N TYR A 30 20.13 -15.99 3.91
CA TYR A 30 20.31 -16.47 2.54
C TYR A 30 20.05 -15.38 1.50
N ARG A 31 19.10 -14.49 1.78
CA ARG A 31 18.74 -13.37 0.89
C ARG A 31 19.90 -12.40 0.66
N ASP A 32 20.77 -12.21 1.66
CA ASP A 32 21.93 -11.32 1.62
C ASP A 32 22.98 -11.78 0.58
N VAL A 33 22.90 -13.03 0.11
CA VAL A 33 23.74 -13.62 -0.94
C VAL A 33 22.97 -13.82 -2.24
N ILE A 34 21.78 -14.44 -2.17
CA ILE A 34 21.04 -14.87 -3.36
C ILE A 34 20.50 -13.70 -4.17
N LEU A 35 19.90 -12.69 -3.52
CA LEU A 35 19.36 -11.52 -4.22
C LEU A 35 20.45 -10.72 -4.95
N PRO A 36 21.56 -10.30 -4.31
CA PRO A 36 22.62 -9.58 -5.01
C PRO A 36 23.25 -10.42 -6.13
N MET A 37 23.50 -11.72 -5.91
CA MET A 37 24.07 -12.57 -6.97
C MET A 37 23.13 -12.73 -8.17
N THR A 38 21.82 -12.79 -7.94
CA THR A 38 20.82 -12.83 -9.01
C THR A 38 20.85 -11.54 -9.84
N VAL A 39 20.91 -10.37 -9.17
CA VAL A 39 21.02 -9.06 -9.84
C VAL A 39 22.35 -8.93 -10.59
N ILE A 40 23.46 -9.25 -9.94
CA ILE A 40 24.82 -9.18 -10.52
C ILE A 40 24.90 -10.07 -11.76
N ARG A 41 24.39 -11.31 -11.70
CA ARG A 41 24.40 -12.21 -12.85
C ARG A 41 23.53 -11.69 -13.99
N ARG A 42 22.34 -11.14 -13.70
CA ARG A 42 21.49 -10.51 -14.72
C ARG A 42 22.21 -9.35 -15.41
N LEU A 43 22.86 -8.47 -14.65
CA LEU A 43 23.62 -7.34 -15.19
C LEU A 43 24.83 -7.80 -16.02
N ASP A 44 25.56 -8.81 -15.56
CA ASP A 44 26.70 -9.40 -16.28
C ASP A 44 26.25 -10.00 -17.61
N ALA A 45 25.20 -10.83 -17.60
CA ALA A 45 24.66 -11.50 -18.78
C ALA A 45 24.13 -10.52 -19.85
N VAL A 46 23.71 -9.33 -19.43
CA VAL A 46 23.29 -8.24 -20.33
C VAL A 46 24.52 -7.54 -20.95
N LEU A 47 25.63 -7.42 -20.22
CA LEU A 47 26.85 -6.77 -20.70
C LEU A 47 27.78 -7.69 -21.50
N GLU A 48 27.72 -9.01 -21.28
CA GLU A 48 28.56 -10.03 -21.94
C GLU A 48 28.76 -9.80 -23.46
N PRO A 49 27.72 -9.54 -24.27
CA PRO A 49 27.88 -9.33 -25.71
C PRO A 49 28.75 -8.12 -26.09
N THR A 50 28.91 -7.17 -25.17
CA THR A 50 29.62 -5.89 -25.40
C THR A 50 30.93 -5.78 -24.63
N LYS A 51 31.29 -6.81 -23.86
CA LYS A 51 32.41 -6.80 -22.92
C LYS A 51 33.74 -6.40 -23.57
N GLU A 52 34.10 -7.07 -24.65
CA GLU A 52 35.33 -6.80 -25.40
C GLU A 52 35.42 -5.36 -25.91
N ARG A 53 34.29 -4.81 -26.35
CA ARG A 53 34.21 -3.43 -26.84
C ARG A 53 34.41 -2.44 -25.70
N VAL A 54 33.75 -2.65 -24.56
CA VAL A 54 33.93 -1.83 -23.35
C VAL A 54 35.37 -1.85 -22.86
N ILE A 55 36.00 -3.02 -22.75
CA ILE A 55 37.40 -3.15 -22.29
C ILE A 55 38.35 -2.38 -23.22
N LYS A 56 38.22 -2.58 -24.54
CA LYS A 56 39.06 -1.89 -25.53
C LYS A 56 38.92 -0.37 -25.45
N THR A 57 37.69 0.11 -25.35
CA THR A 57 37.41 1.56 -25.23
C THR A 57 37.95 2.10 -23.91
N TYR A 58 37.74 1.42 -22.79
CA TYR A 58 38.30 1.84 -21.50
C TYR A 58 39.83 1.93 -21.55
N GLN A 59 40.52 0.89 -22.03
CA GLN A 59 41.98 0.88 -22.13
C GLN A 59 42.53 1.98 -23.03
N ALA A 60 41.82 2.32 -24.11
CA ALA A 60 42.25 3.36 -25.03
C ALA A 60 42.17 4.78 -24.44
N TYR A 61 41.23 5.02 -23.51
CA TYR A 61 40.90 6.37 -23.05
C TYR A 61 41.07 6.63 -21.55
N LYS A 62 41.22 5.61 -20.70
CA LYS A 62 41.33 5.77 -19.23
C LYS A 62 42.44 6.72 -18.77
N ASP A 63 43.56 6.77 -19.51
CA ASP A 63 44.71 7.62 -19.19
C ASP A 63 44.69 8.95 -19.97
N ARG A 64 43.66 9.16 -20.81
CA ARG A 64 43.52 10.32 -21.71
C ARG A 64 42.37 11.24 -21.34
N LEU A 65 41.35 10.71 -20.67
CA LEU A 65 40.14 11.43 -20.27
C LEU A 65 39.91 11.25 -18.77
N GLU A 66 39.49 12.32 -18.11
CA GLU A 66 39.11 12.26 -16.69
C GLU A 66 37.81 11.48 -16.46
N ASN A 67 36.88 11.55 -17.41
CA ASN A 67 35.63 10.80 -17.38
C ASN A 67 35.41 10.09 -18.73
N VAL A 68 35.25 8.77 -18.67
CA VAL A 68 35.04 7.88 -19.82
C VAL A 68 33.60 7.38 -19.93
N ASP A 69 32.71 7.77 -19.03
CA ASP A 69 31.38 7.19 -18.83
C ASP A 69 30.52 7.36 -20.09
N LEU A 70 30.54 8.53 -20.72
CA LEU A 70 29.80 8.77 -21.97
C LEU A 70 30.27 7.88 -23.13
N LEU A 71 31.57 7.58 -23.19
CA LEU A 71 32.12 6.66 -24.20
C LEU A 71 31.74 5.22 -23.90
N LEU A 72 31.81 4.82 -22.62
CA LEU A 72 31.52 3.46 -22.19
C LEU A 72 30.03 3.13 -22.17
N THR A 73 29.15 4.13 -22.06
CA THR A 73 27.69 3.97 -22.20
C THR A 73 27.21 4.15 -23.64
N GLY A 74 27.97 4.86 -24.47
CA GLY A 74 27.66 5.08 -25.89
C GLY A 74 27.88 3.86 -26.78
N SER A 75 27.76 4.07 -28.10
CA SER A 75 27.91 3.03 -29.13
C SER A 75 29.31 2.39 -29.18
N GLN A 76 30.33 3.09 -28.68
CA GLN A 76 31.69 2.57 -28.54
C GLN A 76 31.88 1.72 -27.28
N GLY A 77 30.88 1.62 -26.40
CA GLY A 77 30.93 0.88 -25.15
C GLY A 77 29.81 -0.15 -25.07
N SER A 78 29.04 -0.16 -23.99
CA SER A 78 27.94 -1.10 -23.81
C SER A 78 26.75 -0.77 -24.71
N GLY A 79 26.56 0.51 -25.10
CA GLY A 79 25.33 0.98 -25.71
C GLY A 79 24.16 1.02 -24.72
N MET A 80 24.45 0.95 -23.42
CA MET A 80 23.49 0.98 -22.32
C MET A 80 23.86 2.09 -21.34
N SER A 81 22.96 2.44 -20.44
CA SER A 81 23.18 3.41 -19.35
C SER A 81 24.15 2.93 -18.26
N PHE A 82 24.81 1.78 -18.45
CA PHE A 82 25.78 1.20 -17.52
C PHE A 82 26.82 0.34 -18.24
N TYR A 83 27.93 0.04 -17.56
CA TYR A 83 29.04 -0.75 -18.10
C TYR A 83 29.82 -1.45 -16.99
N ASN A 84 30.69 -2.37 -17.38
CA ASN A 84 31.72 -2.96 -16.51
C ASN A 84 33.05 -3.11 -17.28
N TYR A 85 34.08 -2.38 -16.85
CA TYR A 85 35.40 -2.37 -17.52
C TYR A 85 36.41 -3.38 -16.96
N SER A 86 36.00 -4.27 -16.04
CA SER A 86 36.88 -5.34 -15.55
C SER A 86 37.31 -6.22 -16.71
N LYS A 87 38.51 -6.81 -16.63
CA LYS A 87 38.93 -7.86 -17.57
C LYS A 87 38.11 -9.14 -17.42
N PHE A 88 37.34 -9.28 -16.35
CA PHE A 88 36.53 -10.45 -16.04
C PHE A 88 35.04 -10.22 -16.38
N THR A 89 34.38 -11.26 -16.88
CA THR A 89 32.94 -11.52 -16.66
C THR A 89 32.76 -12.38 -15.41
N LEU A 90 31.54 -12.48 -14.87
CA LEU A 90 31.27 -13.32 -13.71
C LEU A 90 31.66 -14.79 -13.97
N GLN A 91 31.37 -15.29 -15.19
CA GLN A 91 31.77 -16.63 -15.63
C GLN A 91 33.30 -16.80 -15.64
N SER A 92 34.04 -15.81 -16.16
CA SER A 92 35.50 -15.92 -16.32
C SER A 92 36.26 -15.89 -14.98
N LEU A 93 35.64 -15.39 -13.91
CA LEU A 93 36.22 -15.44 -12.55
C LEU A 93 36.46 -16.88 -12.12
N CYS A 94 35.60 -17.82 -12.53
CA CYS A 94 35.75 -19.24 -12.24
C CYS A 94 37.02 -19.87 -12.88
N ASN A 95 37.66 -19.20 -13.84
CA ASN A 95 38.92 -19.68 -14.43
C ASN A 95 40.15 -19.42 -13.54
N GLU A 96 40.04 -18.54 -12.54
CA GLU A 96 41.12 -18.19 -11.60
C GLU A 96 40.71 -18.42 -10.13
N PRO A 97 40.37 -19.67 -9.73
CA PRO A 97 39.79 -19.96 -8.41
C PRO A 97 40.71 -19.57 -7.24
N LYS A 98 42.04 -19.60 -7.45
CA LYS A 98 43.02 -19.25 -6.39
C LYS A 98 42.96 -17.78 -5.95
N ASN A 99 42.51 -16.88 -6.82
CA ASN A 99 42.42 -15.44 -6.55
C ASN A 99 40.96 -14.95 -6.63
N ILE A 100 39.99 -15.85 -6.46
CA ILE A 100 38.57 -15.60 -6.76
C ILE A 100 38.04 -14.37 -6.05
N ARG A 101 38.41 -14.19 -4.77
CA ARG A 101 37.99 -13.04 -3.98
C ARG A 101 38.50 -11.71 -4.54
N ALA A 102 39.82 -11.57 -4.65
CA ALA A 102 40.43 -10.33 -5.12
C ALA A 102 39.95 -9.97 -6.55
N ASN A 103 39.78 -10.99 -7.40
CA ASN A 103 39.25 -10.82 -8.74
C ASN A 103 37.77 -10.41 -8.73
N LEU A 104 36.94 -10.98 -7.85
CA LEU A 104 35.53 -10.60 -7.70
C LEU A 104 35.42 -9.16 -7.18
N GLU A 105 36.20 -8.76 -6.17
CA GLU A 105 36.18 -7.39 -5.64
C GLU A 105 36.53 -6.38 -6.75
N ASN A 106 37.60 -6.65 -7.52
CA ASN A 106 37.95 -5.83 -8.68
C ASN A 106 36.82 -5.79 -9.74
N TYR A 107 36.20 -6.94 -10.00
CA TYR A 107 35.07 -7.04 -10.92
C TYR A 107 33.89 -6.17 -10.47
N LEU A 108 33.53 -6.22 -9.18
CA LEU A 108 32.46 -5.40 -8.61
C LEU A 108 32.80 -3.90 -8.63
N ASP A 109 34.06 -3.54 -8.39
CA ASP A 109 34.54 -2.14 -8.42
C ASP A 109 34.65 -1.56 -9.84
N SER A 110 34.66 -2.40 -10.86
CA SER A 110 34.76 -1.95 -12.26
C SER A 110 33.41 -1.65 -12.91
N PHE A 111 32.31 -1.76 -12.17
CA PHE A 111 30.99 -1.34 -12.62
C PHE A 111 30.85 0.18 -12.62
N SER A 112 29.94 0.71 -13.44
CA SER A 112 29.56 2.12 -13.45
C SER A 112 28.93 2.58 -12.11
N PRO A 113 29.00 3.87 -11.76
CA PRO A 113 28.56 4.38 -10.45
C PRO A 113 27.13 4.03 -10.05
N ASN A 114 26.20 3.99 -11.01
CA ASN A 114 24.81 3.59 -10.78
C ASN A 114 24.65 2.12 -10.35
N ILE A 115 25.45 1.20 -10.90
CA ILE A 115 25.50 -0.20 -10.48
C ILE A 115 26.20 -0.35 -9.14
N GLN A 116 27.25 0.44 -8.89
CA GLN A 116 27.91 0.45 -7.57
C GLN A 116 26.94 0.88 -6.46
N ASP A 117 26.07 1.87 -6.71
CA ASP A 117 24.98 2.22 -5.80
C ASP A 117 24.06 1.01 -5.53
N ILE A 118 23.59 0.33 -6.58
CA ILE A 118 22.75 -0.89 -6.45
C ILE A 118 23.44 -1.96 -5.59
N ILE A 119 24.70 -2.30 -5.90
CA ILE A 119 25.45 -3.33 -5.17
C ILE A 119 25.66 -2.93 -3.69
N SER A 120 25.91 -1.64 -3.43
CA SER A 120 26.12 -1.14 -2.07
C SER A 120 24.89 -1.32 -1.17
N LYS A 121 23.68 -1.23 -1.73
CA LYS A 121 22.42 -1.37 -1.00
C LYS A 121 22.15 -2.79 -0.54
N PHE A 122 22.63 -3.78 -1.29
CA PHE A 122 22.63 -5.18 -0.86
C PHE A 122 23.69 -5.50 0.19
N LYS A 123 24.70 -4.64 0.37
CA LYS A 123 25.84 -4.89 1.26
C LYS A 123 26.57 -6.21 0.95
N PHE A 124 26.58 -6.63 -0.31
CA PHE A 124 27.10 -7.94 -0.72
C PHE A 124 28.58 -8.12 -0.39
N LYS A 125 29.39 -7.05 -0.48
CA LYS A 125 30.81 -7.09 -0.09
C LYS A 125 31.02 -7.56 1.36
N ASN A 126 30.08 -7.26 2.26
CA ASN A 126 30.16 -7.68 3.66
C ASN A 126 29.98 -9.20 3.82
N GLN A 127 29.45 -9.88 2.80
CA GLN A 127 29.27 -11.33 2.82
C GLN A 127 30.51 -12.08 2.32
N LEU A 128 31.46 -11.40 1.68
CA LEU A 128 32.62 -12.05 1.06
C LEU A 128 33.53 -12.72 2.10
N ASP A 129 33.70 -12.14 3.29
CA ASP A 129 34.45 -12.74 4.39
C ASP A 129 33.87 -14.09 4.78
N THR A 130 32.56 -14.13 5.04
CA THR A 130 31.86 -15.37 5.42
C THR A 130 31.92 -16.42 4.30
N LEU A 131 31.73 -16.02 3.04
CA LEU A 131 31.78 -16.94 1.90
C LEU A 131 33.21 -17.50 1.66
N GLU A 132 34.24 -16.70 1.90
CA GLU A 132 35.65 -17.12 1.76
C GLU A 132 36.08 -18.02 2.92
N GLU A 133 35.78 -17.66 4.16
CA GLU A 133 36.10 -18.46 5.35
C GLU A 133 35.43 -19.84 5.30
N ALA A 134 34.20 -19.90 4.78
CA ALA A 134 33.48 -21.15 4.57
C ALA A 134 33.92 -21.92 3.31
N GLY A 135 34.78 -21.34 2.46
CA GLY A 135 35.30 -21.98 1.25
C GLY A 135 34.31 -22.13 0.09
N ILE A 136 33.15 -21.48 0.14
CA ILE A 136 32.05 -21.64 -0.84
C ILE A 136 31.93 -20.52 -1.88
N LEU A 137 32.77 -19.46 -1.78
CA LEU A 137 32.67 -18.30 -2.68
C LEU A 137 32.71 -18.70 -4.16
N PHE A 138 33.63 -19.59 -4.54
CA PHE A 138 33.73 -20.11 -5.90
C PHE A 138 32.45 -20.85 -6.32
N GLU A 139 31.94 -21.74 -5.47
CA GLU A 139 30.78 -22.58 -5.76
C GLU A 139 29.50 -21.75 -5.93
N VAL A 140 29.35 -20.68 -5.15
CA VAL A 140 28.24 -19.72 -5.29
C VAL A 140 28.30 -19.04 -6.67
N ILE A 141 29.46 -18.52 -7.07
CA ILE A 141 29.64 -17.86 -8.37
C ILE A 141 29.38 -18.85 -9.51
N GLU A 142 29.94 -20.06 -9.42
CA GLU A 142 29.76 -21.12 -10.39
C GLU A 142 28.28 -21.51 -10.54
N ARG A 143 27.55 -21.60 -9.44
CA ARG A 143 26.11 -21.93 -9.46
C ARG A 143 25.30 -20.89 -10.23
N PHE A 144 25.52 -19.60 -9.99
CA PHE A 144 24.84 -18.53 -10.74
C PHE A 144 25.28 -18.43 -12.20
N CYS A 145 26.45 -18.96 -12.53
CA CYS A 145 26.96 -19.06 -13.90
C CYS A 145 26.60 -20.39 -14.58
N SER A 146 25.80 -21.25 -13.94
CA SER A 146 25.48 -22.57 -14.47
C SER A 146 24.66 -22.48 -15.77
N PRO A 147 24.97 -23.29 -16.80
CA PRO A 147 24.17 -23.34 -18.04
C PRO A 147 22.76 -23.90 -17.84
N LYS A 148 22.44 -24.40 -16.64
CA LYS A 148 21.10 -24.87 -16.25
C LYS A 148 20.09 -23.73 -16.10
N ILE A 149 20.56 -22.49 -15.94
CA ILE A 149 19.74 -21.29 -15.92
C ILE A 149 20.23 -20.28 -16.95
N ASN A 150 19.31 -19.46 -17.45
CA ASN A 150 19.66 -18.34 -18.29
C ASN A 150 18.99 -17.07 -17.76
N LEU A 151 19.81 -16.17 -17.23
CA LEU A 151 19.36 -14.84 -16.80
C LEU A 151 19.68 -13.77 -17.86
N SER A 152 20.08 -14.12 -19.08
CA SER A 152 20.22 -13.17 -20.20
C SER A 152 18.87 -12.92 -20.87
N ILE A 153 18.75 -11.83 -21.63
CA ILE A 153 17.60 -11.58 -22.53
C ILE A 153 17.68 -12.49 -23.77
N ASN A 154 18.89 -12.92 -24.14
CA ASN A 154 19.12 -13.75 -25.31
C ASN A 154 19.07 -15.24 -24.95
N PRO A 155 18.61 -16.12 -25.85
CA PRO A 155 18.67 -17.56 -25.63
C PRO A 155 20.13 -18.05 -25.61
N THR A 156 20.39 -19.11 -24.85
CA THR A 156 21.65 -19.85 -24.95
C THR A 156 21.52 -20.94 -26.00
N LEU A 157 22.59 -21.14 -26.78
CA LEU A 157 22.63 -22.09 -27.89
C LEU A 157 23.66 -23.19 -27.63
N ASP A 158 23.39 -24.40 -28.12
CA ASP A 158 24.40 -25.46 -28.21
C ASP A 158 25.37 -25.20 -29.38
N PRO A 159 26.49 -25.96 -29.50
CA PRO A 159 27.42 -25.81 -30.63
C PRO A 159 26.79 -26.07 -32.01
N GLN A 160 25.61 -26.70 -32.07
CA GLN A 160 24.85 -26.97 -33.28
C GLN A 160 23.82 -25.86 -33.60
N GLY A 161 23.69 -24.85 -32.73
CA GLY A 161 22.78 -23.72 -32.88
C GLY A 161 21.37 -23.95 -32.33
N ASN A 162 21.10 -25.06 -31.65
CA ASN A 162 19.80 -25.30 -31.02
C ASN A 162 19.68 -24.54 -29.69
N ILE A 163 18.48 -24.08 -29.36
CA ILE A 163 18.20 -23.37 -28.11
C ILE A 163 18.28 -24.35 -26.94
N LEU A 164 19.23 -24.13 -26.02
CA LEU A 164 19.37 -24.86 -24.76
C LEU A 164 18.45 -24.28 -23.68
N GLN A 165 18.46 -22.96 -23.54
CA GLN A 165 17.60 -22.23 -22.62
C GLN A 165 17.08 -20.97 -23.31
N GLN A 166 15.79 -20.69 -23.15
CA GLN A 166 15.21 -19.44 -23.64
C GLN A 166 15.80 -18.25 -22.89
N GLY A 167 15.80 -17.09 -23.54
CA GLY A 167 16.11 -15.83 -22.89
C GLY A 167 15.04 -15.46 -21.86
N LEU A 168 15.47 -14.89 -20.75
CA LEU A 168 14.59 -14.34 -19.73
C LEU A 168 14.26 -12.88 -20.05
N SER A 169 13.01 -12.63 -20.45
CA SER A 169 12.50 -11.28 -20.69
C SER A 169 12.55 -10.44 -19.42
N ASN A 170 12.50 -9.10 -19.55
CA ASN A 170 12.48 -8.22 -18.37
C ASN A 170 11.26 -8.46 -17.49
N LEU A 171 10.09 -8.72 -18.11
CA LEU A 171 8.89 -9.13 -17.39
C LEU A 171 9.11 -10.47 -16.66
N GLY A 172 9.70 -11.46 -17.32
CA GLY A 172 10.06 -12.74 -16.71
C GLY A 172 11.02 -12.60 -15.53
N MET A 173 12.00 -11.68 -15.64
CA MET A 173 12.92 -11.37 -14.55
C MET A 173 12.21 -10.76 -13.34
N GLY A 174 11.23 -9.87 -13.58
CA GLY A 174 10.35 -9.34 -12.53
C GLY A 174 9.69 -10.47 -11.73
N TYR A 175 9.09 -11.45 -12.42
CA TYR A 175 8.51 -12.64 -11.79
C TYR A 175 9.51 -13.46 -10.98
N VAL A 176 10.74 -13.64 -11.48
CA VAL A 176 11.78 -14.36 -10.74
C VAL A 176 12.12 -13.62 -9.44
N PHE A 177 12.32 -12.30 -9.48
CA PHE A 177 12.63 -11.52 -8.27
C PHE A 177 11.48 -11.52 -7.27
N GLU A 178 10.26 -11.34 -7.75
CA GLU A 178 9.03 -11.43 -6.94
C GLU A 178 8.95 -12.72 -6.15
N GLU A 179 9.10 -13.85 -6.84
CA GLU A 179 9.01 -15.17 -6.23
C GLU A 179 10.18 -15.46 -5.28
N LEU A 180 11.38 -14.98 -5.58
CA LEU A 180 12.52 -15.10 -4.66
C LEU A 180 12.28 -14.32 -3.37
N ILE A 181 11.86 -13.05 -3.46
CA ILE A 181 11.54 -12.21 -2.29
C ILE A 181 10.40 -12.85 -1.48
N ARG A 182 9.34 -13.31 -2.15
CA ARG A 182 8.21 -14.00 -1.51
C ARG A 182 8.69 -15.20 -0.69
N LYS A 183 9.50 -16.08 -1.29
CA LYS A 183 10.06 -17.25 -0.59
C LYS A 183 10.91 -16.84 0.62
N PHE A 184 11.76 -15.82 0.51
CA PHE A 184 12.56 -15.35 1.65
C PHE A 184 11.70 -14.82 2.80
N ASN A 185 10.64 -14.09 2.49
CA ASN A 185 9.76 -13.56 3.53
C ASN A 185 8.95 -14.67 4.21
N GLU A 186 8.44 -15.65 3.43
CA GLU A 186 7.76 -16.85 3.97
C GLU A 186 8.68 -17.65 4.92
N GLU A 187 9.96 -17.78 4.60
CA GLU A 187 10.91 -18.49 5.48
C GLU A 187 11.28 -17.72 6.76
N ASN A 188 11.15 -16.39 6.76
CA ASN A 188 11.53 -15.54 7.87
C ASN A 188 10.39 -15.17 8.81
N ASN A 189 9.16 -15.57 8.51
CA ASN A 189 7.95 -15.02 9.13
C ASN A 189 7.93 -13.47 9.12
N GLU A 190 8.64 -12.86 8.16
CA GLU A 190 8.51 -11.43 7.87
C GLU A 190 7.25 -11.25 7.03
N GLU A 191 6.51 -10.15 7.23
CA GLU A 191 5.27 -9.88 6.50
C GLU A 191 5.56 -9.80 4.97
N ALA A 192 5.32 -10.91 4.28
CA ALA A 192 5.78 -11.21 2.92
C ALA A 192 5.12 -10.40 1.79
N GLY A 193 5.21 -9.07 1.83
CA GLY A 193 4.62 -8.21 0.78
C GLY A 193 4.16 -6.84 1.24
N GLU A 194 4.93 -6.26 2.14
CA GLU A 194 5.16 -4.81 2.12
C GLU A 194 5.82 -4.32 0.83
N HIS A 195 6.31 -5.25 0.01
CA HIS A 195 7.16 -4.96 -1.15
C HIS A 195 6.53 -5.36 -2.49
N PHE A 196 5.37 -6.04 -2.48
CA PHE A 196 4.78 -6.52 -3.73
C PHE A 196 3.26 -6.48 -3.76
N THR A 197 2.74 -5.98 -4.88
CA THR A 197 1.31 -5.92 -5.17
C THR A 197 0.98 -7.00 -6.19
N PRO A 198 -0.05 -7.84 -5.97
CA PRO A 198 -0.44 -8.86 -6.95
C PRO A 198 -0.67 -8.23 -8.33
N ARG A 199 -0.18 -8.91 -9.38
CA ARG A 199 -0.18 -8.38 -10.75
C ARG A 199 -1.58 -8.04 -11.25
N GLU A 200 -2.57 -8.84 -10.88
CA GLU A 200 -3.97 -8.61 -11.23
C GLU A 200 -4.56 -7.34 -10.59
N ILE A 201 -4.07 -6.95 -9.40
CA ILE A 201 -4.47 -5.69 -8.75
C ILE A 201 -3.81 -4.51 -9.46
N ILE A 202 -2.53 -4.63 -9.83
CA ILE A 202 -1.83 -3.62 -10.64
C ILE A 202 -2.57 -3.44 -11.98
N GLN A 203 -2.92 -4.53 -12.65
CA GLN A 203 -3.69 -4.49 -13.90
C GLN A 203 -5.01 -3.76 -13.70
N LEU A 204 -5.80 -4.11 -12.66
CA LEU A 204 -7.04 -3.38 -12.36
C LEU A 204 -6.80 -1.87 -12.16
N MET A 205 -5.80 -1.48 -11.37
CA MET A 205 -5.47 -0.07 -11.13
C MET A 205 -5.10 0.67 -12.43
N THR A 206 -4.29 0.05 -13.31
CA THR A 206 -3.94 0.65 -14.61
C THR A 206 -5.19 0.86 -15.49
N HIS A 207 -6.12 -0.09 -15.51
CA HIS A 207 -7.39 0.06 -16.24
C HIS A 207 -8.20 1.25 -15.72
N LEU A 208 -8.34 1.37 -14.39
CA LEU A 208 -9.13 2.42 -13.73
C LEU A 208 -8.51 3.83 -13.88
N ILE A 209 -7.18 3.94 -13.95
CA ILE A 209 -6.53 5.24 -14.14
C ILE A 209 -6.54 5.67 -15.60
N PHE A 210 -6.13 4.80 -16.53
CA PHE A 210 -5.75 5.25 -17.87
C PHE A 210 -6.91 5.16 -18.88
N LEU A 211 -7.76 4.15 -18.81
CA LEU A 211 -8.86 3.99 -19.78
C LEU A 211 -9.87 5.15 -19.80
N PRO A 212 -10.23 5.79 -18.67
CA PRO A 212 -11.15 6.94 -18.68
C PRO A 212 -10.69 8.11 -19.53
N ILE A 213 -9.37 8.22 -19.76
CA ILE A 213 -8.71 9.33 -20.46
C ILE A 213 -7.84 8.85 -21.62
N LYS A 214 -8.03 7.61 -22.10
CA LYS A 214 -7.15 6.97 -23.11
C LYS A 214 -6.92 7.83 -24.35
N GLU A 215 -7.92 8.61 -24.77
CA GLU A 215 -7.83 9.49 -25.95
C GLU A 215 -6.96 10.73 -25.68
N GLN A 216 -6.82 11.16 -24.42
CA GLN A 216 -6.07 12.34 -24.00
C GLN A 216 -4.58 12.05 -23.78
N ILE A 217 -4.19 10.78 -23.77
CA ILE A 217 -2.82 10.34 -23.46
C ILE A 217 -2.12 9.68 -24.65
N GLN A 218 -2.59 9.93 -25.87
CA GLN A 218 -2.04 9.33 -27.10
C GLN A 218 -0.67 9.90 -27.48
N GLU A 219 -0.44 11.18 -27.17
CA GLU A 219 0.78 11.91 -27.51
C GLU A 219 1.21 12.81 -26.34
N GLY A 220 2.46 13.27 -26.37
CA GLY A 220 3.03 14.17 -25.37
C GLY A 220 3.99 13.47 -24.42
N SER A 221 4.12 14.01 -23.19
CA SER A 221 4.98 13.44 -22.15
C SER A 221 4.23 13.38 -20.83
N PHE A 222 4.23 12.20 -20.22
CA PHE A 222 3.52 11.92 -18.98
C PHE A 222 4.46 11.31 -17.94
N LEU A 223 4.34 11.79 -16.70
CA LEU A 223 5.13 11.36 -15.57
C LEU A 223 4.28 10.48 -14.67
N ILE A 224 4.78 9.26 -14.40
CA ILE A 224 4.16 8.28 -13.50
C ILE A 224 4.98 8.19 -12.22
N TYR A 225 4.30 8.21 -11.07
CA TYR A 225 4.96 8.15 -9.77
C TYR A 225 4.36 7.12 -8.83
N ASP A 226 5.24 6.38 -8.17
CA ASP A 226 4.91 5.48 -7.06
C ASP A 226 5.76 5.86 -5.84
N ASN A 227 5.08 6.25 -4.77
CA ASN A 227 5.70 6.79 -3.57
C ASN A 227 6.06 5.72 -2.52
N ALA A 228 5.83 4.45 -2.83
CA ALA A 228 6.27 3.29 -2.07
C ALA A 228 6.56 2.15 -3.07
N CYS A 229 7.50 2.40 -3.99
CA CYS A 229 7.53 1.67 -5.27
C CYS A 229 7.95 0.21 -5.18
N GLY A 230 8.47 -0.26 -4.04
CA GLY A 230 8.97 -1.62 -3.89
C GLY A 230 9.98 -1.95 -4.98
N SER A 231 9.74 -3.04 -5.70
CA SER A 231 10.56 -3.47 -6.84
C SER A 231 10.23 -2.79 -8.17
N GLY A 232 9.28 -1.84 -8.23
CA GLY A 232 8.95 -1.07 -9.43
C GLY A 232 7.91 -1.71 -10.36
N GLY A 233 7.22 -2.76 -9.90
CA GLY A 233 6.20 -3.47 -10.69
C GLY A 233 5.11 -2.53 -11.21
N MET A 234 4.51 -1.69 -10.36
CA MET A 234 3.45 -0.76 -10.78
C MET A 234 3.91 0.24 -11.85
N LEU A 235 5.12 0.76 -11.72
CA LEU A 235 5.69 1.73 -12.64
C LEU A 235 5.84 1.14 -14.05
N THR A 236 6.41 -0.05 -14.13
CA THR A 236 6.69 -0.70 -15.41
C THR A 236 5.42 -1.20 -16.08
N GLU A 237 4.52 -1.85 -15.34
CA GLU A 237 3.22 -2.28 -15.87
C GLU A 237 2.39 -1.08 -16.35
N SER A 238 2.47 0.07 -15.67
CA SER A 238 1.76 1.28 -16.12
C SER A 238 2.28 1.78 -17.46
N LYS A 239 3.60 1.82 -17.66
CA LYS A 239 4.20 2.20 -18.96
C LYS A 239 3.81 1.20 -20.04
N ASP A 240 3.93 -0.09 -19.76
CA ASP A 240 3.60 -1.15 -20.71
C ASP A 240 2.12 -1.06 -21.09
N PHE A 241 1.20 -0.89 -20.14
CA PHE A 241 -0.23 -0.76 -20.42
C PHE A 241 -0.57 0.44 -21.32
N ILE A 242 0.12 1.56 -21.15
CA ILE A 242 -0.09 2.77 -21.97
C ILE A 242 0.48 2.59 -23.38
N THR A 243 1.66 1.99 -23.50
CA THR A 243 2.48 2.03 -24.72
C THR A 243 2.46 0.73 -25.54
N ASP A 244 1.93 -0.37 -25.01
CA ASP A 244 1.85 -1.64 -25.73
C ASP A 244 1.13 -1.46 -27.09
N PRO A 245 1.80 -1.71 -28.23
CA PRO A 245 1.21 -1.59 -29.55
C PRO A 245 0.00 -2.52 -29.78
N GLN A 246 -0.07 -3.63 -29.03
CA GLN A 246 -1.20 -4.57 -29.06
C GLN A 246 -2.21 -4.32 -27.94
N GLY A 247 -1.90 -3.39 -27.02
CA GLY A 247 -2.71 -3.09 -25.84
C GLY A 247 -3.97 -2.28 -26.14
N LEU A 248 -4.61 -1.78 -25.07
CA LEU A 248 -5.87 -1.04 -25.15
C LEU A 248 -5.69 0.45 -25.50
N ILE A 249 -4.53 1.03 -25.18
CA ILE A 249 -4.27 2.48 -25.32
C ILE A 249 -3.37 2.78 -26.52
N ARG A 250 -2.28 2.03 -26.70
CA ARG A 250 -1.36 2.12 -27.86
C ARG A 250 -0.78 3.52 -28.07
N SER A 251 -0.45 4.20 -26.97
CA SER A 251 0.06 5.56 -26.99
C SER A 251 1.48 5.62 -27.54
N ASN A 252 1.80 6.68 -28.29
CA ASN A 252 3.15 7.02 -28.71
C ASN A 252 3.81 8.07 -27.78
N ALA A 253 3.18 8.38 -26.65
CA ALA A 253 3.68 9.36 -25.69
C ALA A 253 4.97 8.91 -24.99
N SER A 254 5.76 9.88 -24.57
CA SER A 254 6.94 9.65 -23.73
C SER A 254 6.52 9.48 -22.27
N ILE A 255 6.66 8.26 -21.75
CA ILE A 255 6.32 7.93 -20.35
C ILE A 255 7.59 7.90 -19.51
N LEU A 256 7.65 8.77 -18.49
CA LEU A 256 8.75 8.83 -17.53
C LEU A 256 8.32 8.28 -16.18
N LEU A 257 9.12 7.35 -15.65
CA LEU A 257 8.86 6.65 -14.40
C LEU A 257 9.65 7.26 -13.25
N TYR A 258 8.98 7.47 -12.11
CA TYR A 258 9.56 7.99 -10.88
C TYR A 258 9.12 7.13 -9.70
N GLY A 259 10.03 6.88 -8.77
CA GLY A 259 9.76 6.03 -7.62
C GLY A 259 10.52 6.47 -6.38
N GLN A 260 9.99 6.17 -5.21
CA GLN A 260 10.73 6.28 -3.97
C GLN A 260 10.49 5.06 -3.08
N GLU A 261 11.57 4.53 -2.49
CA GLU A 261 11.55 3.32 -1.67
C GLU A 261 12.48 3.46 -0.47
N ILE A 262 12.02 3.01 0.70
CA ILE A 262 12.74 3.10 1.97
C ILE A 262 13.60 1.86 2.24
N ASN A 263 13.18 0.69 1.73
CA ASN A 263 13.91 -0.56 1.87
C ASN A 263 15.06 -0.62 0.84
N PRO A 264 16.32 -0.80 1.29
CA PRO A 264 17.48 -0.71 0.40
C PRO A 264 17.54 -1.83 -0.65
N GLU A 265 17.14 -3.06 -0.30
CA GLU A 265 17.19 -4.22 -1.21
C GLU A 265 16.17 -4.05 -2.35
N THR A 266 14.93 -3.68 -2.00
CA THR A 266 13.87 -3.45 -3.00
C THR A 266 14.13 -2.23 -3.87
N TYR A 267 14.67 -1.13 -3.30
CA TYR A 267 15.19 -0.01 -4.08
C TYR A 267 16.23 -0.45 -5.11
N ALA A 268 17.18 -1.31 -4.70
CA ALA A 268 18.23 -1.79 -5.58
C ALA A 268 17.68 -2.65 -6.72
N ILE A 269 16.69 -3.50 -6.44
CA ILE A 269 15.97 -4.29 -7.45
C ILE A 269 15.23 -3.38 -8.43
N CYS A 270 14.45 -2.42 -7.92
CA CYS A 270 13.72 -1.45 -8.76
C CYS A 270 14.67 -0.68 -9.67
N LYS A 271 15.75 -0.13 -9.11
CA LYS A 271 16.75 0.63 -9.87
C LYS A 271 17.45 -0.22 -10.92
N ALA A 272 17.78 -1.48 -10.60
CA ALA A 272 18.35 -2.42 -11.57
C ALA A 272 17.38 -2.74 -12.72
N ASP A 273 16.10 -2.98 -12.42
CA ASP A 273 15.08 -3.26 -13.44
C ASP A 273 14.86 -2.06 -14.37
N MET A 274 14.73 -0.85 -13.82
CA MET A 274 14.65 0.41 -14.59
C MET A 274 15.82 0.56 -15.54
N LEU A 275 17.04 0.32 -15.04
CA LEU A 275 18.25 0.44 -15.83
C LEU A 275 18.31 -0.57 -16.99
N ILE A 276 17.95 -1.84 -16.74
CA ILE A 276 17.93 -2.89 -17.75
C ILE A 276 16.88 -2.60 -18.83
N LYS A 277 15.75 -1.98 -18.45
CA LYS A 277 14.69 -1.54 -19.37
C LYS A 277 15.04 -0.25 -20.14
N GLY A 278 16.19 0.36 -19.86
CA GLY A 278 16.62 1.61 -20.49
C GLY A 278 15.93 2.85 -19.94
N GLU A 279 15.25 2.74 -18.80
CA GLU A 279 14.69 3.88 -18.08
C GLU A 279 15.80 4.66 -17.35
N ASN A 280 15.48 5.87 -16.91
CA ASN A 280 16.41 6.66 -16.12
C ASN A 280 16.45 6.16 -14.65
N PRO A 281 17.54 5.51 -14.21
CA PRO A 281 17.64 4.97 -12.85
C PRO A 281 17.68 6.06 -11.77
N ASP A 282 18.04 7.31 -12.13
CA ASP A 282 18.13 8.41 -11.18
C ASP A 282 16.75 8.93 -10.76
N ASN A 283 15.69 8.54 -11.46
CA ASN A 283 14.33 8.86 -11.07
C ASN A 283 13.82 7.99 -9.91
N ILE A 284 14.54 6.90 -9.57
CA ILE A 284 14.25 6.06 -8.40
C ILE A 284 15.07 6.57 -7.23
N LYS A 285 14.41 6.94 -6.13
CA LYS A 285 15.03 7.55 -4.95
C LYS A 285 14.99 6.60 -3.75
N TYR A 286 16.07 6.61 -2.99
CA TYR A 286 16.18 5.88 -1.74
C TYR A 286 15.89 6.80 -0.55
N GLY A 287 15.04 6.35 0.38
CA GLY A 287 14.72 7.04 1.63
C GLY A 287 13.22 7.14 1.88
N SER A 288 12.84 7.64 3.06
CA SER A 288 11.42 7.78 3.43
C SER A 288 10.70 8.82 2.58
N THR A 289 9.60 8.44 1.95
CA THR A 289 8.70 9.36 1.23
C THR A 289 8.09 10.43 2.14
N LEU A 290 7.85 10.09 3.41
CA LEU A 290 7.17 10.97 4.34
C LEU A 290 8.13 12.01 4.91
N SER A 291 9.29 11.62 5.42
CA SER A 291 10.24 12.56 6.05
C SER A 291 11.36 13.06 5.15
N GLU A 292 11.65 12.37 4.04
CA GLU A 292 12.72 12.71 3.11
C GLU A 292 12.23 12.70 1.65
N ASP A 293 11.29 13.60 1.32
CA ASP A 293 10.75 13.69 -0.05
C ASP A 293 11.81 14.11 -1.07
N LYS A 294 12.42 13.13 -1.74
CA LYS A 294 13.48 13.37 -2.74
C LYS A 294 12.91 13.81 -4.09
N LEU A 295 11.58 13.82 -4.23
CA LEU A 295 10.85 14.20 -5.44
C LEU A 295 9.87 15.36 -5.13
N GLY A 296 10.17 16.15 -4.08
CA GLY A 296 9.30 17.22 -3.56
C GLY A 296 8.94 18.31 -4.58
N ASN A 297 9.84 18.56 -5.53
CA ASN A 297 9.69 19.61 -6.54
C ASN A 297 8.93 19.16 -7.80
N LEU A 298 8.50 17.89 -7.87
CA LEU A 298 7.84 17.34 -9.04
C LEU A 298 6.33 17.16 -8.79
N GLN A 299 5.58 17.32 -9.88
CA GLN A 299 4.17 16.99 -9.97
C GLN A 299 3.97 15.94 -11.06
N PHE A 300 2.97 15.08 -10.90
CA PHE A 300 2.81 13.86 -11.69
C PHE A 300 1.44 13.79 -12.36
N ASP A 301 1.39 13.26 -13.57
CA ASP A 301 0.12 13.03 -14.28
C ASP A 301 -0.61 11.83 -13.67
N PHE A 302 0.15 10.76 -13.38
CA PHE A 302 -0.40 9.50 -12.88
C PHE A 302 0.37 9.02 -11.66
N MET A 303 -0.36 8.50 -10.69
CA MET A 303 0.27 7.95 -9.49
C MET A 303 -0.44 6.68 -9.04
N LEU A 304 0.33 5.62 -8.82
CA LEU A 304 -0.16 4.31 -8.37
C LEU A 304 0.67 3.90 -7.16
N THR A 305 0.03 3.42 -6.10
CA THR A 305 0.75 2.94 -4.92
C THR A 305 -0.04 1.90 -4.15
N ASN A 306 0.70 1.06 -3.42
CA ASN A 306 0.21 0.18 -2.36
C ASN A 306 1.08 0.49 -1.12
N PRO A 307 0.72 1.54 -0.35
CA PRO A 307 1.54 1.99 0.75
C PRO A 307 1.48 1.00 1.92
N PRO A 308 2.44 1.02 2.85
CA PRO A 308 2.39 0.14 4.02
C PRO A 308 1.18 0.48 4.91
N TYR A 309 0.38 -0.53 5.26
CA TYR A 309 -0.78 -0.40 6.15
C TYR A 309 -0.44 -0.75 7.59
N GLY A 310 -1.03 -0.04 8.56
CA GLY A 310 -0.92 -0.39 9.99
C GLY A 310 0.49 -0.27 10.58
N LYS A 311 1.45 0.29 9.83
CA LYS A 311 2.81 0.50 10.27
C LYS A 311 2.98 1.78 11.06
N SER A 312 3.85 1.68 12.06
CA SER A 312 4.33 2.85 12.76
C SER A 312 5.19 3.72 11.85
N TRP A 313 4.86 5.01 11.78
CA TRP A 313 5.66 6.05 11.11
C TRP A 313 6.20 7.06 12.12
N GLU A 314 6.40 6.64 13.39
CA GLU A 314 6.92 7.48 14.47
C GLU A 314 8.29 8.10 14.14
N LYS A 315 9.15 7.37 13.41
CA LYS A 315 10.45 7.88 12.95
C LYS A 315 10.28 9.08 12.02
N ASP A 316 9.34 9.00 11.09
CA ASP A 316 9.02 10.08 10.17
C ASP A 316 8.42 11.28 10.90
N GLN A 317 7.51 11.05 11.85
CA GLN A 317 6.96 12.14 12.67
C GLN A 317 8.05 12.89 13.44
N LYS A 318 9.03 12.17 14.00
CA LYS A 318 10.19 12.79 14.68
C LYS A 318 11.04 13.61 13.70
N ALA A 319 11.37 13.05 12.53
CA ALA A 319 12.15 13.75 11.51
C ALA A 319 11.44 14.99 10.96
N LEU A 320 10.10 14.96 10.88
CA LEU A 320 9.24 16.08 10.47
C LEU A 320 9.00 17.10 11.59
N ASN A 321 9.55 16.89 12.80
CA ASN A 321 9.32 17.72 13.98
C ASN A 321 7.82 17.93 14.25
N VAL A 322 7.04 16.85 14.19
CA VAL A 322 5.60 16.90 14.50
C VAL A 322 5.41 17.29 15.98
N GLU A 323 4.72 18.40 16.22
CA GLU A 323 4.40 18.90 17.55
C GLU A 323 2.95 18.61 17.92
N LYS A 324 2.69 18.37 19.21
CA LYS A 324 1.34 18.34 19.79
C LYS A 324 1.19 19.49 20.78
N LYS A 325 0.39 20.50 20.45
CA LYS A 325 0.10 21.66 21.31
C LYS A 325 -1.40 21.92 21.35
N GLY A 326 -1.97 22.02 22.56
CA GLY A 326 -3.39 22.34 22.76
C GLY A 326 -4.36 21.38 22.06
N GLY A 327 -4.00 20.09 21.94
CA GLY A 327 -4.81 19.09 21.24
C GLY A 327 -4.69 19.10 19.71
N LYS A 328 -3.90 20.00 19.13
CA LYS A 328 -3.60 20.04 17.69
C LYS A 328 -2.24 19.38 17.41
N THR A 329 -2.19 18.58 16.35
CA THR A 329 -0.97 17.98 15.81
C THR A 329 -0.56 18.77 14.56
N SER A 330 0.68 19.25 14.49
CA SER A 330 1.15 20.09 13.38
C SER A 330 2.62 19.82 13.04
N CYS A 331 3.02 20.07 11.80
CA CYS A 331 4.41 20.13 11.35
C CYS A 331 4.61 21.28 10.36
N SER A 332 5.85 21.62 10.03
CA SER A 332 6.18 22.68 9.06
C SER A 332 6.06 22.24 7.59
N ASP A 333 5.97 20.94 7.32
CA ASP A 333 5.87 20.42 5.96
C ASP A 333 4.54 20.83 5.30
N PRO A 334 4.56 21.54 4.15
CA PRO A 334 3.34 22.04 3.50
C PRO A 334 2.40 20.92 3.03
N ARG A 335 2.92 19.71 2.77
CA ARG A 335 2.12 18.56 2.33
C ARG A 335 1.13 18.11 3.40
N PHE A 336 1.49 18.29 4.68
CA PHE A 336 0.77 17.71 5.81
C PHE A 336 -0.05 18.73 6.63
N GLN A 337 -0.27 19.93 6.09
CA GLN A 337 -1.07 20.97 6.76
C GLN A 337 -2.56 20.61 6.90
N VAL A 338 -3.05 19.71 6.05
CA VAL A 338 -4.44 19.22 6.07
C VAL A 338 -4.71 18.42 7.34
N GLY A 339 -3.77 17.57 7.74
CA GLY A 339 -3.94 16.66 8.86
C GLY A 339 -2.75 15.73 9.01
N ILE A 340 -2.51 15.30 10.24
CA ILE A 340 -1.43 14.38 10.60
C ILE A 340 -2.06 13.22 11.34
N THR A 341 -1.89 12.00 10.80
CA THR A 341 -2.47 10.81 11.41
C THR A 341 -1.76 10.40 12.70
N SER A 342 -2.38 9.50 13.46
CA SER A 342 -1.72 8.82 14.56
C SER A 342 -0.44 8.11 14.10
N LYS A 343 0.53 7.99 15.01
CA LYS A 343 1.83 7.37 14.71
C LYS A 343 1.75 5.91 14.27
N SER A 344 0.64 5.22 14.57
CA SER A 344 0.43 3.80 14.27
C SER A 344 -0.20 3.54 12.89
N ASP A 345 -0.68 4.57 12.18
CA ASP A 345 -1.28 4.41 10.86
C ASP A 345 -0.88 5.56 9.93
N GLY A 346 0.15 5.35 9.12
CA GLY A 346 0.67 6.33 8.18
C GLY A 346 0.04 6.30 6.77
N GLN A 347 -0.90 5.39 6.47
CA GLN A 347 -1.32 5.15 5.07
C GLN A 347 -1.91 6.40 4.39
N MET A 348 -2.70 7.19 5.12
CA MET A 348 -3.30 8.42 4.58
C MET A 348 -2.26 9.53 4.37
N MET A 349 -1.09 9.45 5.01
CA MET A 349 0.01 10.39 4.77
C MET A 349 0.66 10.17 3.41
N PHE A 350 0.76 8.92 2.95
CA PHE A 350 1.20 8.59 1.58
C PHE A 350 0.18 9.11 0.55
N LEU A 351 -1.12 8.96 0.81
CA LEU A 351 -2.16 9.50 -0.06
C LEU A 351 -2.08 11.03 -0.14
N LEU A 352 -1.90 11.70 1.01
CA LEU A 352 -1.78 13.16 1.06
C LEU A 352 -0.50 13.66 0.35
N ASN A 353 0.60 12.90 0.42
CA ASN A 353 1.80 13.14 -0.40
C ASN A 353 1.47 13.14 -1.89
N MET A 354 0.70 12.16 -2.38
CA MET A 354 0.31 12.10 -3.80
C MET A 354 -0.63 13.25 -4.18
N VAL A 355 -1.62 13.57 -3.34
CA VAL A 355 -2.54 14.70 -3.54
C VAL A 355 -1.76 16.02 -3.66
N SER A 356 -0.71 16.21 -2.85
CA SER A 356 0.14 17.42 -2.92
C SER A 356 0.95 17.55 -4.23
N LYS A 357 1.09 16.46 -4.99
CA LYS A 357 1.87 16.38 -6.23
C LYS A 357 0.99 16.34 -7.49
N MET A 358 -0.30 16.62 -7.37
CA MET A 358 -1.20 16.70 -8.53
C MET A 358 -0.86 17.91 -9.42
N LYS A 359 -0.81 17.68 -10.73
CA LYS A 359 -0.66 18.71 -11.76
C LYS A 359 -1.95 19.49 -11.96
N GLN A 360 -1.81 20.76 -12.33
CA GLN A 360 -2.92 21.63 -12.70
C GLN A 360 -3.03 21.78 -14.22
N THR A 361 -3.22 20.66 -14.92
CA THR A 361 -3.43 20.61 -16.39
C THR A 361 -4.93 20.45 -16.72
N PRO A 362 -5.33 20.55 -18.00
CA PRO A 362 -6.71 20.24 -18.43
C PRO A 362 -7.13 18.81 -18.09
N GLN A 363 -6.25 17.81 -18.31
CA GLN A 363 -6.52 16.42 -17.92
C GLN A 363 -6.32 16.15 -16.41
N GLY A 364 -5.57 17.03 -15.73
CA GLY A 364 -5.27 16.90 -14.31
C GLY A 364 -4.38 15.71 -14.00
N SER A 365 -4.46 15.27 -12.75
CA SER A 365 -3.83 14.03 -12.28
C SER A 365 -4.86 12.97 -11.96
N ARG A 366 -4.44 11.71 -12.06
CA ARG A 366 -5.22 10.55 -11.64
C ARG A 366 -4.38 9.66 -10.73
N ILE A 367 -4.95 9.27 -9.59
CA ILE A 367 -4.30 8.51 -8.53
C ILE A 367 -5.10 7.24 -8.28
N ALA A 368 -4.42 6.10 -8.15
CA ALA A 368 -4.96 4.88 -7.55
C ALA A 368 -4.09 4.50 -6.35
N SER A 369 -4.71 4.41 -5.19
CA SER A 369 -4.02 4.04 -3.95
C SER A 369 -4.77 2.91 -3.27
N VAL A 370 -4.07 1.81 -2.99
CA VAL A 370 -4.65 0.71 -2.23
C VAL A 370 -4.66 1.09 -0.74
N HIS A 371 -5.69 0.69 0.00
CA HIS A 371 -5.86 0.96 1.42
C HIS A 371 -6.60 -0.18 2.15
N ASN A 372 -6.42 -0.29 3.46
CA ASN A 372 -7.30 -1.10 4.30
C ASN A 372 -8.53 -0.29 4.78
N GLY A 373 -9.45 -0.96 5.47
CA GLY A 373 -10.69 -0.33 5.97
C GLY A 373 -10.49 0.87 6.92
N SER A 374 -9.37 0.97 7.64
CA SER A 374 -9.07 2.10 8.54
C SER A 374 -9.18 3.43 7.81
N SER A 375 -8.67 3.49 6.57
CA SER A 375 -8.70 4.69 5.72
C SER A 375 -10.11 5.26 5.52
N LEU A 376 -11.15 4.41 5.54
CA LEU A 376 -12.52 4.78 5.22
C LEU A 376 -13.30 5.37 6.40
N PHE A 377 -13.07 4.90 7.63
CA PHE A 377 -13.95 5.22 8.77
C PHE A 377 -13.23 5.45 10.11
N ASN A 378 -11.91 5.32 10.18
CA ASN A 378 -11.18 5.53 11.44
C ASN A 378 -11.37 6.97 11.95
N SER A 379 -11.77 7.10 13.22
CA SER A 379 -12.08 8.41 13.84
C SER A 379 -10.85 9.18 14.31
N ASP A 380 -9.63 8.73 13.99
CA ASP A 380 -8.41 9.52 14.13
C ASP A 380 -8.55 10.89 13.45
N SER A 381 -8.26 11.96 14.21
CA SER A 381 -8.48 13.35 13.75
C SER A 381 -7.72 13.69 12.46
N GLY A 382 -6.53 13.13 12.26
CA GLY A 382 -5.76 13.30 11.03
C GLY A 382 -6.43 12.62 9.84
N GLN A 383 -6.86 11.37 10.01
CA GLN A 383 -7.57 10.65 8.95
C GLN A 383 -8.91 11.32 8.58
N VAL A 384 -9.67 11.77 9.58
CA VAL A 384 -10.92 12.52 9.36
C VAL A 384 -10.64 13.79 8.55
N ALA A 385 -9.61 14.56 8.93
CA ALA A 385 -9.26 15.80 8.22
C ALA A 385 -8.81 15.55 6.77
N ILE A 386 -8.03 14.49 6.53
CA ILE A 386 -7.58 14.13 5.17
C ILE A 386 -8.76 13.66 4.32
N ARG A 387 -9.63 12.78 4.83
CA ARG A 387 -10.84 12.36 4.11
C ARG A 387 -11.73 13.54 3.76
N LYS A 388 -12.00 14.39 4.75
CA LYS A 388 -12.77 15.62 4.58
C LYS A 388 -12.18 16.48 3.46
N HIS A 389 -10.88 16.74 3.49
CA HIS A 389 -10.21 17.52 2.46
C HIS A 389 -10.37 16.92 1.07
N ILE A 390 -10.18 15.61 0.92
CA ILE A 390 -10.32 14.93 -0.38
C ILE A 390 -11.76 15.02 -0.91
N ILE A 391 -12.76 14.81 -0.05
CA ILE A 391 -14.18 14.79 -0.46
C ILE A 391 -14.71 16.20 -0.70
N GLU A 392 -14.41 17.18 0.17
CA GLU A 392 -14.88 18.56 0.02
C GLU A 392 -14.25 19.28 -1.18
N ASN A 393 -13.02 18.91 -1.57
CA ASN A 393 -12.41 19.41 -2.80
C ASN A 393 -12.86 18.62 -4.05
N ASP A 394 -13.80 17.70 -3.90
CA ASP A 394 -14.35 16.87 -4.97
C ASP A 394 -13.28 16.04 -5.71
N TYR A 395 -12.26 15.57 -4.99
CA TYR A 395 -11.16 14.80 -5.57
C TYR A 395 -11.43 13.30 -5.64
N LEU A 396 -12.23 12.74 -4.71
CA LEU A 396 -12.53 11.31 -4.68
C LEU A 396 -13.49 10.92 -5.81
N GLU A 397 -13.04 10.18 -6.82
CA GLU A 397 -13.90 9.72 -7.93
C GLU A 397 -14.59 8.40 -7.61
N ALA A 398 -13.86 7.43 -7.06
CA ALA A 398 -14.42 6.13 -6.72
C ALA A 398 -13.67 5.40 -5.59
N ILE A 399 -14.37 4.47 -4.94
CA ILE A 399 -13.82 3.45 -4.05
C ILE A 399 -14.21 2.07 -4.57
N ILE A 400 -13.23 1.21 -4.80
CA ILE A 400 -13.46 -0.18 -5.21
C ILE A 400 -13.11 -1.09 -4.03
N ALA A 401 -14.08 -1.84 -3.51
CA ALA A 401 -13.84 -2.88 -2.51
C ALA A 401 -13.40 -4.18 -3.20
N LEU A 402 -12.24 -4.69 -2.82
CA LEU A 402 -11.66 -5.91 -3.40
C LEU A 402 -12.07 -7.16 -2.61
N PRO A 403 -12.06 -8.35 -3.24
CA PRO A 403 -12.16 -9.61 -2.52
C PRO A 403 -11.09 -9.72 -1.42
N THR A 404 -11.42 -10.40 -0.33
CA THR A 404 -10.41 -10.77 0.68
C THR A 404 -9.41 -11.77 0.12
N ASN A 405 -8.26 -11.96 0.78
CA ASN A 405 -7.26 -12.96 0.39
C ASN A 405 -6.73 -12.79 -1.04
N MET A 406 -6.74 -11.55 -1.55
CA MET A 406 -6.12 -11.17 -2.82
C MET A 406 -4.64 -10.84 -2.67
N PHE A 407 -4.21 -10.44 -1.47
CA PHE A 407 -2.85 -10.02 -1.16
C PHE A 407 -2.08 -11.14 -0.43
N TYR A 408 -0.76 -11.15 -0.59
CA TYR A 408 0.11 -12.22 -0.08
C TYR A 408 0.19 -12.32 1.46
N ASN A 409 -0.12 -11.24 2.20
CA ASN A 409 0.12 -11.15 3.67
C ASN A 409 -1.08 -10.76 4.48
N THR A 410 -2.21 -10.61 3.80
CA THR A 410 -3.38 -10.19 4.50
C THR A 410 -4.64 -10.73 3.84
N GLY A 411 -5.43 -11.41 4.66
CA GLY A 411 -6.82 -11.70 4.37
C GLY A 411 -7.76 -10.53 4.63
N ILE A 412 -7.27 -9.35 5.04
CA ILE A 412 -8.16 -8.23 5.38
C ILE A 412 -8.86 -7.66 4.13
N PRO A 413 -10.04 -7.06 4.30
CA PRO A 413 -10.66 -6.25 3.25
C PRO A 413 -9.76 -5.07 2.85
N THR A 414 -9.56 -4.94 1.53
CA THR A 414 -8.76 -3.88 0.91
C THR A 414 -9.59 -3.12 -0.11
N PHE A 415 -9.21 -1.87 -0.34
CA PHE A 415 -9.95 -0.92 -1.16
C PHE A 415 -8.99 -0.16 -2.06
N ILE A 416 -9.40 0.12 -3.30
CA ILE A 416 -8.69 1.03 -4.20
C ILE A 416 -9.39 2.38 -4.17
N TRP A 417 -8.66 3.41 -3.76
CA TRP A 417 -9.09 4.81 -3.87
C TRP A 417 -8.71 5.35 -5.23
N ILE A 418 -9.70 5.81 -6.01
CA ILE A 418 -9.49 6.51 -7.27
C ILE A 418 -9.71 8.00 -7.04
N ILE A 419 -8.66 8.79 -7.22
CA ILE A 419 -8.67 10.23 -6.99
C ILE A 419 -8.30 10.97 -8.28
N THR A 420 -8.98 12.06 -8.56
CA THR A 420 -8.62 12.99 -9.64
C THR A 420 -9.02 14.42 -9.29
N ASN A 421 -8.21 15.39 -9.72
CA ASN A 421 -8.57 16.81 -9.64
C ASN A 421 -9.29 17.32 -10.90
N ARG A 422 -9.66 16.41 -11.83
CA ARG A 422 -10.42 16.70 -13.06
C ARG A 422 -11.46 15.62 -13.30
N LYS A 423 -12.55 15.67 -12.52
CA LYS A 423 -13.74 14.85 -12.77
C LYS A 423 -14.45 15.31 -14.04
N LYS A 424 -15.05 14.35 -14.76
CA LYS A 424 -16.03 14.66 -15.82
C LYS A 424 -17.25 15.35 -15.21
N GLU A 425 -17.95 16.18 -15.99
CA GLU A 425 -19.08 16.99 -15.50
C GLU A 425 -20.14 16.15 -14.80
N GLU A 426 -20.50 14.99 -15.35
CA GLU A 426 -21.50 14.08 -14.78
C GLU A 426 -21.10 13.45 -13.44
N LYS A 427 -19.80 13.48 -13.09
CA LYS A 427 -19.24 12.91 -11.85
C LYS A 427 -18.95 13.95 -10.77
N LYS A 428 -19.09 15.25 -11.07
CA LYS A 428 -18.80 16.31 -10.10
C LYS A 428 -19.74 16.26 -8.91
N GLY A 429 -19.19 16.46 -7.71
CA GLY A 429 -19.91 16.40 -6.44
C GLY A 429 -20.31 14.98 -6.01
N LYS A 430 -19.85 13.94 -6.71
CA LYS A 430 -20.27 12.55 -6.52
C LYS A 430 -19.10 11.59 -6.42
N VAL A 431 -19.35 10.47 -5.73
CA VAL A 431 -18.41 9.34 -5.58
C VAL A 431 -19.11 8.06 -6.03
N GLN A 432 -18.42 7.25 -6.82
CA GLN A 432 -18.87 5.91 -7.16
C GLN A 432 -18.29 4.88 -6.17
N LEU A 433 -19.13 4.04 -5.58
CA LEU A 433 -18.70 2.88 -4.81
C LEU A 433 -18.90 1.63 -5.66
N ILE A 434 -17.89 0.76 -5.76
CA ILE A 434 -17.96 -0.51 -6.50
C ILE A 434 -17.60 -1.65 -5.56
N ASN A 435 -18.54 -2.56 -5.35
CA ASN A 435 -18.38 -3.73 -4.49
C ASN A 435 -17.94 -4.96 -5.30
N ALA A 436 -16.64 -5.14 -5.46
CA ALA A 436 -16.07 -6.28 -6.16
C ALA A 436 -15.72 -7.46 -5.23
N THR A 437 -16.41 -7.61 -4.09
CA THR A 437 -16.05 -8.63 -3.07
C THR A 437 -16.60 -10.03 -3.35
N SER A 438 -17.61 -10.15 -4.21
CA SER A 438 -18.29 -11.44 -4.49
C SER A 438 -17.47 -12.38 -5.39
N GLU A 439 -17.83 -13.67 -5.39
CA GLU A 439 -17.21 -14.72 -6.25
C GLU A 439 -17.34 -14.44 -7.76
N LYS A 440 -18.14 -13.44 -8.18
CA LYS A 440 -18.18 -12.96 -9.59
C LYS A 440 -16.87 -12.31 -10.04
N TYR A 441 -16.05 -11.86 -9.10
CA TYR A 441 -14.87 -11.02 -9.36
C TYR A 441 -13.56 -11.70 -8.99
N TYR A 442 -13.56 -13.00 -8.67
CA TYR A 442 -12.34 -13.75 -8.41
C TYR A 442 -12.53 -15.25 -8.62
N SER A 443 -11.40 -15.95 -8.75
CA SER A 443 -11.32 -17.41 -8.70
C SER A 443 -10.46 -17.86 -7.53
N LYS A 444 -10.80 -19.01 -6.94
CA LYS A 444 -9.99 -19.65 -5.90
C LYS A 444 -8.73 -20.26 -6.52
N MET A 445 -7.60 -20.03 -5.86
CA MET A 445 -6.31 -20.58 -6.28
C MET A 445 -6.21 -22.05 -5.88
N LYS A 446 -5.57 -22.88 -6.72
CA LYS A 446 -5.32 -24.30 -6.40
C LYS A 446 -4.34 -24.48 -5.25
N LYS A 447 -3.41 -23.54 -5.11
CA LYS A 447 -2.39 -23.51 -4.06
C LYS A 447 -2.30 -22.07 -3.53
N SER A 448 -2.47 -21.90 -2.23
CA SER A 448 -2.31 -20.61 -1.58
C SER A 448 -0.86 -20.12 -1.66
N LEU A 449 -0.68 -18.80 -1.73
CA LEU A 449 0.61 -18.12 -1.65
C LEU A 449 0.56 -17.16 -0.46
N GLY A 450 1.09 -17.57 0.69
CA GLY A 450 0.81 -16.91 1.96
C GLY A 450 -0.70 -16.83 2.23
N ASP A 451 -1.19 -15.63 2.55
CA ASP A 451 -2.62 -15.33 2.75
C ASP A 451 -3.41 -15.23 1.44
N LYS A 452 -2.71 -15.19 0.29
CA LYS A 452 -3.36 -15.08 -1.02
C LYS A 452 -3.97 -16.43 -1.41
N GLN A 453 -5.29 -16.43 -1.54
CA GLN A 453 -6.08 -17.61 -1.90
C GLN A 453 -7.01 -17.32 -3.08
N HIS A 454 -7.20 -16.04 -3.42
CA HIS A 454 -8.04 -15.59 -4.51
C HIS A 454 -7.20 -14.88 -5.57
N GLN A 455 -7.62 -14.99 -6.83
CA GLN A 455 -6.98 -14.34 -7.97
C GLN A 455 -8.03 -13.78 -8.94
N MET A 456 -7.68 -12.70 -9.63
CA MET A 456 -8.47 -12.15 -10.72
C MET A 456 -7.88 -12.62 -12.06
N ASP A 457 -8.75 -12.80 -13.05
CA ASP A 457 -8.36 -12.98 -14.44
C ASP A 457 -8.85 -11.77 -15.23
N SER A 458 -8.60 -11.75 -16.54
CA SER A 458 -8.99 -10.63 -17.39
C SER A 458 -10.50 -10.37 -17.36
N SER A 459 -11.34 -11.42 -17.27
CA SER A 459 -12.80 -11.26 -17.25
C SER A 459 -13.28 -10.59 -15.97
N HIS A 460 -12.66 -10.91 -14.83
CA HIS A 460 -12.95 -10.23 -13.56
C HIS A 460 -12.55 -8.75 -13.62
N ILE A 461 -11.36 -8.45 -14.15
CA ILE A 461 -10.84 -7.08 -14.29
C ILE A 461 -11.73 -6.27 -15.24
N ASP A 462 -12.13 -6.85 -16.37
CA ASP A 462 -13.01 -6.23 -17.36
C ASP A 462 -14.39 -5.92 -16.75
N ALA A 463 -14.93 -6.82 -15.93
CA ALA A 463 -16.22 -6.60 -15.27
C ALA A 463 -16.18 -5.41 -14.31
N ILE A 464 -15.15 -5.30 -13.45
CA ILE A 464 -14.98 -4.17 -12.53
C ILE A 464 -14.73 -2.87 -13.31
N THR A 465 -13.87 -2.93 -14.32
CA THR A 465 -13.54 -1.79 -15.18
C THR A 465 -14.78 -1.27 -15.89
N LYS A 466 -15.65 -2.17 -16.37
CA LYS A 466 -16.91 -1.81 -17.00
C LYS A 466 -17.84 -1.07 -16.04
N LEU A 467 -18.03 -1.56 -14.81
CA LEU A 467 -18.83 -0.86 -13.79
C LEU A 467 -18.34 0.58 -13.57
N PHE A 468 -17.03 0.77 -13.56
CA PHE A 468 -16.40 2.08 -13.39
C PHE A 468 -16.55 3.00 -14.60
N LEU A 469 -16.31 2.49 -15.81
CA LEU A 469 -16.36 3.27 -17.05
C LEU A 469 -17.80 3.62 -17.47
N ASP A 470 -18.73 2.67 -17.31
CA ASP A 470 -20.15 2.86 -17.60
C ASP A 470 -20.86 3.72 -16.54
N TYR A 471 -20.14 4.07 -15.46
CA TYR A 471 -20.68 4.83 -14.32
C TYR A 471 -21.95 4.19 -13.74
N ALA A 472 -21.91 2.87 -13.57
CA ALA A 472 -23.04 2.08 -13.07
C ALA A 472 -23.48 2.55 -11.68
N CYS A 473 -24.80 2.56 -11.46
CA CYS A 473 -25.45 3.03 -10.23
C CYS A 473 -26.44 2.00 -9.64
N GLU A 474 -26.36 0.74 -10.08
CA GLU A 474 -27.19 -0.36 -9.59
C GLU A 474 -26.37 -1.65 -9.38
N GLY A 475 -26.91 -2.57 -8.56
CA GLY A 475 -26.29 -3.86 -8.27
C GLY A 475 -25.00 -3.71 -7.46
N ASP A 476 -23.88 -4.11 -8.06
CA ASP A 476 -22.55 -4.10 -7.41
C ASP A 476 -21.89 -2.70 -7.46
N ALA A 477 -22.59 -1.66 -7.91
CA ALA A 477 -22.13 -0.28 -7.93
C ALA A 477 -23.20 0.71 -7.46
N LEU A 478 -22.77 1.78 -6.79
CA LEU A 478 -23.62 2.87 -6.31
C LEU A 478 -22.95 4.22 -6.58
N VAL A 479 -23.75 5.26 -6.79
CA VAL A 479 -23.29 6.64 -6.92
C VAL A 479 -23.95 7.48 -5.85
N LEU A 480 -23.14 8.15 -5.03
CA LEU A 480 -23.57 8.95 -3.89
C LEU A 480 -23.02 10.37 -4.01
N ASP A 481 -23.73 11.34 -3.45
CA ASP A 481 -23.25 12.71 -3.35
C ASP A 481 -22.17 12.81 -2.27
N ASN A 482 -21.25 13.77 -2.39
CA ASN A 482 -20.21 14.00 -1.39
C ASN A 482 -20.79 14.15 0.03
N GLU A 483 -21.96 14.79 0.16
CA GLU A 483 -22.66 15.00 1.44
C GLU A 483 -23.16 13.71 2.10
N ASP A 484 -23.38 12.63 1.34
CA ASP A 484 -23.83 11.34 1.90
C ASP A 484 -22.80 10.70 2.83
N PHE A 485 -21.53 11.05 2.66
CA PHE A 485 -20.42 10.57 3.49
C PHE A 485 -20.14 11.46 4.70
N GLY A 486 -20.77 12.63 4.75
CA GLY A 486 -20.53 13.61 5.80
C GLY A 486 -21.41 13.39 7.01
N TYR A 487 -20.88 13.73 8.18
CA TYR A 487 -21.63 13.83 9.42
C TYR A 487 -21.20 15.04 10.24
N THR A 488 -22.13 15.59 11.01
CA THR A 488 -21.84 16.50 12.11
C THR A 488 -21.64 15.67 13.37
N LYS A 489 -20.42 15.66 13.91
CA LYS A 489 -20.14 15.14 15.24
C LYS A 489 -20.48 16.19 16.28
N ILE A 490 -21.36 15.86 17.21
CA ILE A 490 -21.80 16.77 18.26
C ILE A 490 -21.84 16.06 19.61
N THR A 491 -21.54 16.80 20.68
CA THR A 491 -21.55 16.28 22.05
C THR A 491 -22.95 16.45 22.64
N ILE A 492 -23.45 15.38 23.24
CA ILE A 492 -24.69 15.35 24.00
C ILE A 492 -24.32 15.38 25.48
N GLU A 493 -24.42 16.55 26.10
CA GLU A 493 -24.16 16.68 27.53
C GLU A 493 -25.36 16.17 28.33
N ARG A 494 -25.09 15.58 29.49
CA ARG A 494 -26.10 15.16 30.45
C ARG A 494 -25.58 15.31 31.88
N PRO A 495 -26.46 15.40 32.89
CA PRO A 495 -26.05 15.32 34.28
C PRO A 495 -25.32 14.00 34.53
N ARG A 496 -24.23 14.04 35.28
CA ARG A 496 -23.52 12.84 35.73
C ARG A 496 -24.41 12.09 36.72
N ASN A 497 -24.39 10.76 36.67
CA ASN A 497 -25.21 9.95 37.57
C ASN A 497 -24.76 10.16 39.03
N THR A 498 -25.67 9.95 39.98
CA THR A 498 -25.39 10.17 41.40
C THR A 498 -24.35 9.19 41.97
N GLN A 499 -24.29 7.96 41.46
CA GLN A 499 -23.36 6.93 41.90
C GLN A 499 -21.90 7.27 41.59
N ASP A 500 -21.60 7.64 40.36
CA ASP A 500 -20.29 8.09 39.87
C ASP A 500 -19.83 9.36 40.59
N LEU A 501 -20.77 10.24 40.95
CA LEU A 501 -20.47 11.45 41.74
C LEU A 501 -20.06 11.10 43.17
N LEU A 502 -20.71 10.10 43.79
CA LEU A 502 -20.35 9.63 45.13
C LEU A 502 -18.97 8.97 45.17
N GLU A 503 -18.49 8.44 44.05
CA GLU A 503 -17.13 7.91 43.90
C GLU A 503 -16.08 9.00 43.63
N ASP A 504 -16.49 10.23 43.29
CA ASP A 504 -15.60 11.33 42.95
C ASP A 504 -15.17 12.14 44.20
N GLU A 505 -13.89 12.05 44.56
CA GLU A 505 -13.33 12.79 45.71
C GLU A 505 -13.49 14.32 45.59
N LYS A 506 -13.45 14.88 44.37
CA LYS A 506 -13.60 16.32 44.17
C LYS A 506 -15.03 16.74 44.40
N PHE A 507 -16.01 15.94 43.97
CA PHE A 507 -17.41 16.17 44.29
C PHE A 507 -17.67 16.06 45.80
N ASN A 508 -17.09 15.05 46.45
CA ASN A 508 -17.24 14.82 47.89
C ASN A 508 -16.63 15.90 48.79
N SER A 509 -15.74 16.73 48.25
CA SER A 509 -15.15 17.89 48.95
C SER A 509 -15.95 19.18 48.79
N LEU A 510 -17.03 19.20 47.98
CA LEU A 510 -17.87 20.37 47.80
C LEU A 510 -18.70 20.66 49.06
N ALA A 511 -18.73 21.93 49.47
CA ALA A 511 -19.49 22.39 50.63
C ALA A 511 -21.02 22.24 50.48
N GLN A 512 -21.51 22.12 49.25
CA GLN A 512 -22.93 22.07 48.90
C GLN A 512 -23.36 20.69 48.36
N LYS A 513 -22.53 19.65 48.56
CA LYS A 513 -22.72 18.33 47.96
C LYS A 513 -24.05 17.68 48.34
N GLU A 514 -24.53 17.84 49.57
CA GLU A 514 -25.77 17.23 50.02
C GLU A 514 -26.96 17.79 49.25
N THR A 515 -27.01 19.12 49.08
CA THR A 515 -28.04 19.81 48.27
C THR A 515 -27.97 19.42 46.79
N LEU A 516 -26.77 19.30 46.24
CA LEU A 516 -26.58 18.89 44.85
C LEU A 516 -27.04 17.45 44.63
N LEU A 517 -26.66 16.54 45.54
CA LEU A 517 -27.01 15.12 45.48
C LEU A 517 -28.53 14.92 45.60
N GLU A 518 -29.20 15.63 46.50
CA GLU A 518 -30.65 15.60 46.63
C GLU A 518 -31.34 15.98 45.31
N LYS A 519 -30.92 17.10 44.69
CA LYS A 519 -31.50 17.59 43.42
C LYS A 519 -31.24 16.66 42.25
N LEU A 520 -30.05 16.07 42.17
CA LEU A 520 -29.68 15.12 41.11
C LEU A 520 -30.42 13.78 41.28
N THR A 521 -30.59 13.30 42.51
CA THR A 521 -31.37 12.09 42.81
C THR A 521 -32.85 12.29 42.45
N HIS A 522 -33.40 13.47 42.73
CA HIS A 522 -34.74 13.83 42.28
C HIS A 522 -34.84 13.83 40.75
N LEU A 523 -33.83 14.35 40.05
CA LEU A 523 -33.79 14.41 38.59
C LEU A 523 -33.70 13.03 37.91
N GLU A 524 -33.07 12.04 38.56
CA GLU A 524 -33.04 10.65 38.08
C GLU A 524 -34.43 9.99 38.10
N SER A 525 -35.29 10.36 39.05
CA SER A 525 -36.67 9.86 39.16
C SER A 525 -37.70 10.72 38.43
N HIS A 526 -37.40 12.00 38.21
CA HIS A 526 -38.29 12.97 37.56
C HIS A 526 -37.54 13.72 36.47
N PRO A 527 -37.36 13.11 35.30
CA PRO A 527 -36.62 13.73 34.21
C PRO A 527 -37.16 15.10 33.82
N GLN A 528 -36.26 16.01 33.46
CA GLN A 528 -36.57 17.37 33.04
C GLN A 528 -35.98 17.64 31.66
N ASP A 529 -36.66 18.51 30.91
CA ASP A 529 -36.18 18.95 29.61
C ASP A 529 -35.27 20.18 29.75
N PHE A 530 -33.96 19.95 29.79
CA PHE A 530 -32.99 21.03 29.76
C PHE A 530 -32.69 21.48 28.33
N LYS A 531 -32.59 22.80 28.14
CA LYS A 531 -32.25 23.40 26.84
C LYS A 531 -30.75 23.44 26.61
N ASP A 532 -30.02 23.75 27.67
CA ASP A 532 -28.58 23.91 27.69
C ASP A 532 -28.06 23.72 29.13
N LYS A 533 -26.74 23.78 29.24
CA LYS A 533 -26.02 23.74 30.51
C LYS A 533 -26.44 24.83 31.49
N ALA A 534 -26.78 26.03 31.01
CA ALA A 534 -27.17 27.14 31.88
C ALA A 534 -28.55 26.87 32.52
N HIS A 535 -29.50 26.29 31.76
CA HIS A 535 -30.80 25.87 32.26
C HIS A 535 -30.66 24.81 33.35
N PHE A 536 -29.80 23.81 33.13
CA PHE A 536 -29.48 22.78 34.13
C PHE A 536 -28.86 23.37 35.41
N LEU A 537 -27.84 24.23 35.30
CA LEU A 537 -27.22 24.86 36.46
C LEU A 537 -28.20 25.78 37.22
N SER A 538 -29.11 26.44 36.51
CA SER A 538 -30.17 27.23 37.13
C SER A 538 -31.16 26.37 37.92
N TYR A 539 -31.51 25.18 37.45
CA TYR A 539 -32.35 24.22 38.18
C TYR A 539 -31.69 23.78 39.50
N LEU A 540 -30.37 23.54 39.47
CA LEU A 540 -29.61 23.25 40.68
C LEU A 540 -29.64 24.42 41.67
N GLY A 541 -29.73 25.67 41.20
CA GLY A 541 -29.92 26.84 42.07
C GLY A 541 -28.77 27.06 43.07
N VAL A 542 -27.60 26.51 42.77
CA VAL A 542 -26.38 26.60 43.57
C VAL A 542 -25.33 27.39 42.79
N LYS A 543 -24.63 28.31 43.45
CA LYS A 543 -23.56 29.09 42.82
C LYS A 543 -22.28 28.26 42.74
N LEU A 544 -21.97 27.78 41.54
CA LEU A 544 -20.81 26.94 41.25
C LEU A 544 -19.78 27.69 40.40
N SER A 545 -18.50 27.43 40.65
CA SER A 545 -17.42 27.77 39.73
C SER A 545 -17.48 26.90 38.47
N LYS A 546 -16.75 27.29 37.41
CA LYS A 546 -16.69 26.52 36.16
C LYS A 546 -16.17 25.09 36.39
N ALA A 547 -15.21 24.92 37.30
CA ALA A 547 -14.65 23.61 37.60
C ALA A 547 -15.68 22.72 38.31
N GLU A 548 -16.40 23.26 39.29
CA GLU A 548 -17.44 22.53 40.04
C GLU A 548 -18.64 22.17 39.14
N ALA A 549 -19.09 23.11 38.30
CA ALA A 549 -20.15 22.85 37.32
C ALA A 549 -19.78 21.73 36.34
N ASN A 550 -18.51 21.65 35.94
CA ASN A 550 -18.03 20.57 35.05
C ASN A 550 -17.96 19.20 35.73
N LEU A 551 -17.86 19.13 37.06
CA LEU A 551 -17.92 17.84 37.78
C LEU A 551 -19.30 17.19 37.70
N LEU A 552 -20.35 18.00 37.58
CA LEU A 552 -21.76 17.58 37.58
C LEU A 552 -22.25 17.12 36.20
N ILE A 553 -21.44 17.29 35.17
CA ILE A 553 -21.79 16.93 33.80
C ILE A 553 -20.98 15.71 33.43
N ASP A 554 -21.65 14.75 32.80
CA ASP A 554 -20.98 13.59 32.26
C ASP A 554 -20.06 14.03 31.12
N SER A 555 -18.76 13.98 31.40
CA SER A 555 -17.71 14.47 30.50
C SER A 555 -17.05 13.35 29.71
N ASP A 556 -17.61 12.13 29.71
CA ASP A 556 -17.12 11.06 28.85
C ASP A 556 -17.39 11.36 27.38
N LYS A 557 -16.43 12.04 26.75
CA LYS A 557 -16.44 12.41 25.33
C LYS A 557 -16.40 11.21 24.38
N THR A 558 -16.19 9.99 24.88
CA THR A 558 -16.16 8.79 24.04
C THR A 558 -17.54 8.17 23.87
N SER A 559 -18.42 8.30 24.87
CA SER A 559 -19.80 7.79 24.85
C SER A 559 -20.84 8.88 24.57
N ASN A 560 -20.53 10.15 24.86
CA ASN A 560 -21.49 11.26 24.77
C ASN A 560 -21.41 12.05 23.45
N THR A 561 -21.10 11.40 22.32
CA THR A 561 -21.08 12.08 21.02
C THR A 561 -21.90 11.35 19.97
N GLU A 562 -22.71 12.10 19.24
CA GLU A 562 -23.51 11.61 18.12
C GLU A 562 -22.87 11.99 16.79
N LYS A 563 -22.99 11.12 15.78
CA LYS A 563 -22.63 11.40 14.39
C LYS A 563 -23.90 11.53 13.56
N ILE A 564 -24.36 12.76 13.35
CA ILE A 564 -25.61 13.05 12.65
C ILE A 564 -25.29 13.25 11.16
N PRO A 565 -25.90 12.50 10.22
CA PRO A 565 -25.64 12.68 8.79
C PRO A 565 -25.88 14.14 8.34
N LEU A 566 -25.06 14.68 7.43
CA LEU A 566 -25.18 16.09 7.02
C LEU A 566 -26.54 16.47 6.42
N LYS A 567 -27.23 15.51 5.80
CA LYS A 567 -28.56 15.70 5.21
C LYS A 567 -29.70 15.66 6.24
N VAL A 568 -29.39 15.46 7.53
CA VAL A 568 -30.37 15.35 8.62
C VAL A 568 -30.26 16.57 9.53
N ASP A 569 -31.41 17.16 9.85
CA ASP A 569 -31.51 18.26 10.82
C ASP A 569 -31.15 17.80 12.24
N ILE A 570 -30.26 18.55 12.90
CA ILE A 570 -29.68 18.18 14.19
C ILE A 570 -30.75 18.13 15.29
N ASP A 571 -31.60 19.15 15.37
CA ASP A 571 -32.66 19.23 16.37
C ASP A 571 -33.65 18.07 16.20
N THR A 572 -34.06 17.80 14.96
CA THR A 572 -34.98 16.71 14.63
C THR A 572 -34.40 15.34 15.01
N TYR A 573 -33.13 15.07 14.67
CA TYR A 573 -32.45 13.84 15.06
C TYR A 573 -32.39 13.72 16.59
N TYR A 574 -31.98 14.77 17.27
CA TYR A 574 -31.86 14.77 18.72
C TYR A 574 -33.19 14.47 19.42
N GLN A 575 -34.29 15.08 18.97
CA GLN A 575 -35.61 14.85 19.56
C GLN A 575 -36.14 13.42 19.35
N ASN A 576 -35.81 12.79 18.22
CA ASN A 576 -36.34 11.48 17.86
C ASN A 576 -35.45 10.31 18.31
N GLU A 577 -34.13 10.45 18.19
CA GLU A 577 -33.17 9.35 18.35
C GLU A 577 -32.40 9.41 19.68
N VAL A 578 -32.28 10.59 20.30
CA VAL A 578 -31.45 10.78 21.52
C VAL A 578 -32.32 11.05 22.75
N LYS A 579 -33.17 12.08 22.66
CA LYS A 579 -33.99 12.57 23.78
C LYS A 579 -34.87 11.49 24.43
N PRO A 580 -35.51 10.56 23.69
CA PRO A 580 -36.35 9.52 24.31
C PRO A 580 -35.57 8.55 25.21
N TYR A 581 -34.27 8.38 24.96
CA TYR A 581 -33.40 7.47 25.72
C TYR A 581 -32.56 8.22 26.77
N VAL A 582 -32.30 9.51 26.56
CA VAL A 582 -31.52 10.36 27.48
C VAL A 582 -32.29 11.66 27.79
N PRO A 583 -33.38 11.61 28.58
CA PRO A 583 -34.33 12.72 28.70
C PRO A 583 -33.72 13.98 29.34
N ASN A 584 -32.78 13.81 30.26
CA ASN A 584 -32.08 14.91 30.96
C ASN A 584 -30.93 15.53 30.14
N SER A 585 -30.69 15.08 28.91
CA SER A 585 -29.59 15.62 28.10
C SER A 585 -29.91 16.97 27.46
N TRP A 586 -28.88 17.60 26.90
CA TRP A 586 -28.96 18.74 25.98
C TRP A 586 -27.80 18.67 24.98
N ILE A 587 -27.89 19.45 23.89
CA ILE A 587 -26.87 19.52 22.86
C ILE A 587 -25.82 20.59 23.23
N ASP A 588 -24.53 20.24 23.14
CA ASP A 588 -23.44 21.22 23.13
C ASP A 588 -23.11 21.61 21.69
N TYR A 589 -23.79 22.66 21.20
CA TYR A 589 -23.61 23.19 19.86
C TYR A 589 -22.19 23.71 19.57
N GLU A 590 -21.44 24.13 20.59
CA GLU A 590 -20.06 24.61 20.40
C GLU A 590 -19.10 23.46 20.06
N SER A 591 -19.48 22.21 20.37
CA SER A 591 -18.68 21.02 20.04
C SER A 591 -18.86 20.51 18.61
N ALA A 592 -19.80 21.10 17.85
CA ALA A 592 -20.15 20.63 16.51
C ALA A 592 -18.93 20.66 15.57
N SER A 593 -18.64 19.53 14.94
CA SER A 593 -17.55 19.40 13.98
C SER A 593 -17.95 18.49 12.82
N VAL A 594 -17.65 18.92 11.59
CA VAL A 594 -17.94 18.12 10.39
C VAL A 594 -16.81 17.12 10.14
N GLY A 595 -17.18 15.85 10.01
CA GLY A 595 -16.30 14.76 9.60
C GLY A 595 -16.89 13.99 8.41
N TYR A 596 -16.07 13.10 7.84
CA TYR A 596 -16.47 12.25 6.73
C TYR A 596 -16.05 10.80 6.99
N GLU A 597 -16.94 9.86 6.66
CA GLU A 597 -16.70 8.42 6.73
C GLU A 597 -17.39 7.68 5.59
N ILE A 598 -16.72 6.66 5.06
CA ILE A 598 -17.22 5.82 3.98
C ILE A 598 -17.55 4.46 4.59
N LEU A 599 -18.75 4.34 5.15
CA LEU A 599 -19.24 3.08 5.72
C LEU A 599 -19.66 2.13 4.59
N PHE A 600 -18.68 1.56 3.89
CA PHE A 600 -18.91 0.76 2.68
C PHE A 600 -19.99 -0.32 2.87
N ASN A 601 -19.94 -1.05 3.98
CA ASN A 601 -20.91 -2.09 4.32
C ASN A 601 -22.35 -1.55 4.47
N LYS A 602 -22.54 -0.32 4.94
CA LYS A 602 -23.87 0.30 5.10
C LYS A 602 -24.59 0.41 3.75
N TYR A 603 -23.85 0.70 2.68
CA TYR A 603 -24.42 0.97 1.36
C TYR A 603 -24.77 -0.31 0.59
N PHE A 604 -24.02 -1.40 0.80
CA PHE A 604 -24.26 -2.68 0.13
C PHE A 604 -24.92 -3.73 1.04
N TYR A 605 -25.32 -3.35 2.25
CA TYR A 605 -26.04 -4.24 3.16
C TYR A 605 -27.40 -4.58 2.56
N THR A 606 -27.60 -5.86 2.25
CA THR A 606 -28.92 -6.39 1.96
C THR A 606 -29.46 -7.00 3.25
N TYR A 607 -30.60 -6.52 3.74
CA TYR A 607 -31.25 -7.11 4.90
C TYR A 607 -31.66 -8.55 4.58
N THR A 608 -31.00 -9.51 5.22
CA THR A 608 -31.42 -10.90 5.21
C THR A 608 -32.30 -11.11 6.44
N PRO A 609 -33.63 -11.28 6.29
CA PRO A 609 -34.46 -11.61 7.42
C PRO A 609 -33.94 -12.89 8.08
N PRO A 610 -33.95 -12.98 9.43
CA PRO A 610 -33.60 -14.22 10.09
C PRO A 610 -34.49 -15.36 9.58
N ARG A 611 -33.89 -16.53 9.40
CA ARG A 611 -34.61 -17.76 8.98
C ARG A 611 -35.81 -17.97 9.90
N SER A 612 -36.92 -18.45 9.33
CA SER A 612 -38.12 -18.65 10.12
C SER A 612 -37.91 -19.77 11.15
N MET A 613 -38.56 -19.67 12.31
CA MET A 613 -38.53 -20.74 13.32
C MET A 613 -39.01 -22.10 12.76
N GLY A 614 -39.88 -22.09 11.74
CA GLY A 614 -40.35 -23.30 11.06
C GLY A 614 -39.26 -24.01 10.26
N GLU A 615 -38.45 -23.25 9.51
CA GLU A 615 -37.31 -23.80 8.74
C GLU A 615 -36.23 -24.37 9.64
N ILE A 616 -35.89 -23.67 10.73
CA ILE A 616 -34.92 -24.13 11.72
C ILE A 616 -35.37 -25.46 12.35
N LYS A 617 -36.67 -25.57 12.66
CA LYS A 617 -37.24 -26.78 13.25
C LYS A 617 -37.21 -27.97 12.26
N ALA A 618 -37.56 -27.75 11.00
CA ALA A 618 -37.53 -28.80 9.98
C ALA A 618 -36.10 -29.31 9.70
N GLU A 619 -35.09 -28.42 9.70
CA GLU A 619 -33.68 -28.81 9.59
C GLU A 619 -33.21 -29.63 10.80
N LEU A 620 -33.58 -29.21 12.02
CA LEU A 620 -33.27 -29.96 13.24
C LEU A 620 -33.87 -31.36 13.23
N GLU A 621 -35.14 -31.49 12.84
CA GLU A 621 -35.81 -32.79 12.70
C GLU A 621 -35.14 -33.67 11.62
N SER A 622 -34.70 -33.07 10.51
CA SER A 622 -33.95 -33.77 9.46
C SER A 622 -32.59 -34.26 9.96
N LEU A 623 -31.83 -33.41 10.65
CA LEU A 623 -30.53 -33.76 11.23
C LEU A 623 -30.67 -34.82 12.33
N GLU A 624 -31.68 -34.72 13.18
CA GLU A 624 -31.98 -35.75 14.18
C GLU A 624 -32.29 -37.10 13.53
N SER A 625 -33.05 -37.10 12.43
CA SER A 625 -33.35 -38.32 11.67
C SER A 625 -32.10 -38.92 11.02
N GLU A 626 -31.22 -38.09 10.47
CA GLU A 626 -29.95 -38.51 9.86
C GLU A 626 -28.98 -39.09 10.91
N VAL A 627 -28.88 -38.44 12.08
CA VAL A 627 -28.09 -38.93 13.23
C VAL A 627 -28.65 -40.24 13.77
N GLN A 628 -29.97 -40.38 13.88
CA GLN A 628 -30.60 -41.65 14.29
C GLN A 628 -30.32 -42.77 13.28
N SER A 629 -30.36 -42.48 11.98
CA SER A 629 -30.01 -43.45 10.94
C SER A 629 -28.55 -43.91 11.06
N LEU A 630 -27.62 -42.98 11.20
CA LEU A 630 -26.19 -43.28 11.38
C LEU A 630 -25.91 -44.09 12.65
N LEU A 631 -26.55 -43.76 13.77
CA LEU A 631 -26.43 -44.53 15.02
C LEU A 631 -27.00 -45.95 14.87
N SER A 632 -28.06 -46.11 14.09
CA SER A 632 -28.68 -47.42 13.82
C SER A 632 -27.78 -48.32 12.96
N GLU A 633 -27.06 -47.74 11.99
CA GLU A 633 -26.07 -48.44 11.17
C GLU A 633 -24.82 -48.87 11.96
N ILE A 634 -24.43 -48.09 12.98
CA ILE A 634 -23.28 -48.43 13.85
C ILE A 634 -23.61 -49.53 14.87
N LEU A 635 -24.89 -49.70 15.21
CA LEU A 635 -25.37 -50.68 16.19
C LEU A 635 -25.77 -52.04 15.57
N GLN A 636 -25.69 -52.18 14.24
CA GLN A 636 -25.76 -53.46 13.52
C GLN A 636 -24.35 -54.00 13.26
#